data_AF-W0EWQ2-F1
#
_entry.id   AF-W0EWQ2-F1
#
_cell.length_a   1.000
_cell.length_b   1.000
_cell.length_c   1.000
_cell.angle_alpha   90.00
_cell.angle_beta   90.00
_cell.angle_gamma   90.00
#
_symmetry.space_group_name_H-M   'P 1'
#
loop_
_entity.id
_entity.type
_entity.pdbx_description
1 polymer ?
#
loop_
_entity_poly.entity_id
_entity_poly.type
_entity_poly.pdbx_seq_one_letter_code
_entity_poly.pdbx_strand_id
1 'polypeptide(L)'
;MGYDIFNKTSQIIPPNFISKVNSFGSKLSNCLGLINEHFIGAKVEFILSRLSVSLIEVLNNEFERIKGQLSTRARNILEKERITAKTIIQFCNGLVDYRNIRCCGKQTASDIIVAYSSFYEFLIQLANSSPEKCNEIIIRTKYQFLNDEEAKEIIHFYEEYGHLPFFKLVYLYFTRSNDRQDVIYDRAKGITKSLQSLTDIASEFCLSRERIRQIVSHYSPSSILNDIMTLLDGQFYPFLKKDCINPSEVYPIISNTEFAQLNEFSEDAFVGILSLSKEFKSLIFGEKTLIISTTAFDSFDFGASIKDISNTLSSKTTEDVTLPISIFINNYIINNSFCYQKIENIVAYIVKYMFEIDVEQNNNILLKRNAIDVEDEFCKILENIGKPLSFDELCLRLLDSHPTISYAPGTLRSFLFNSDRITAIGKTSIYTLKKWNVSNLTIRGLIHQILEESDTPLSLDDIVDFLAIKGRNTNRNSVNSNILLDDKYNFVKFEGGLVGLESKKYATSYIQIDRSSVSRKSFDERIVDYLDYIDTNHHIPFASSDDAEASLNRWYNNVLKGVLDVTEEQKNRLETELSKREEYIMTSSEFSFIEKCKDLKYFVSSKYELPTNKTDALLYNWFSKIRKKSFKLTPKKEKAYKDLIQFLSNYGFYIEN
;
A
#
# COMPACT_ATOMS: atom_id res chain seq x y z
N MET A 1 74.96 1.87 -24.98
CA MET A 1 74.24 2.62 -26.04
C MET A 1 75.01 2.60 -27.36
N GLY A 2 76.25 3.12 -27.43
CA GLY A 2 77.05 3.06 -28.67
C GLY A 2 77.38 1.63 -29.13
N TYR A 3 77.67 0.72 -28.19
CA TYR A 3 78.16 -0.64 -28.49
C TYR A 3 77.11 -1.58 -29.14
N ASP A 4 75.87 -1.62 -28.65
CA ASP A 4 74.81 -2.46 -29.24
C ASP A 4 74.32 -1.95 -30.60
N ILE A 5 74.24 -0.63 -30.76
CA ILE A 5 73.91 0.00 -32.03
C ILE A 5 75.03 -0.29 -33.04
N PHE A 6 76.29 -0.19 -32.62
CA PHE A 6 77.45 -0.51 -33.45
C PHE A 6 77.48 -2.00 -33.85
N ASN A 7 77.19 -2.94 -32.94
CA ASN A 7 77.18 -4.37 -33.23
C ASN A 7 76.07 -4.79 -34.19
N LYS A 8 74.85 -4.26 -34.07
CA LYS A 8 73.79 -4.56 -35.04
C LYS A 8 74.06 -3.95 -36.42
N THR A 9 74.71 -2.79 -36.45
CA THR A 9 75.00 -2.08 -37.71
C THR A 9 76.23 -2.65 -38.43
N SER A 10 77.19 -3.24 -37.72
CA SER A 10 78.39 -3.87 -38.32
C SER A 10 78.09 -5.16 -39.08
N GLN A 11 77.02 -5.88 -38.70
CA GLN A 11 76.59 -7.14 -39.35
C GLN A 11 76.06 -6.97 -40.78
N ILE A 12 75.80 -5.74 -41.21
CA ILE A 12 75.18 -5.42 -42.52
C ILE A 12 76.24 -4.99 -43.55
N ILE A 13 77.48 -4.72 -43.12
CA ILE A 13 78.58 -4.35 -44.01
C ILE A 13 79.05 -5.61 -44.76
N PRO A 14 78.91 -5.70 -46.10
CA PRO A 14 79.33 -6.88 -46.85
C PRO A 14 80.87 -7.05 -46.76
N PRO A 15 81.40 -8.27 -46.57
CA PRO A 15 82.84 -8.50 -46.40
C PRO A 15 83.68 -8.15 -47.65
N ASN A 16 83.07 -8.01 -48.83
CA ASN A 16 83.76 -7.70 -50.08
C ASN A 16 83.50 -6.25 -50.53
N PHE A 17 84.13 -5.27 -49.88
CA PHE A 17 84.00 -3.85 -50.21
C PHE A 17 85.00 -3.32 -51.25
N ILE A 18 85.76 -4.17 -51.95
CA ILE A 18 86.74 -3.73 -52.96
C ILE A 18 86.60 -4.52 -54.27
N SER A 19 85.88 -3.96 -55.25
CA SER A 19 86.25 -4.11 -56.67
C SER A 19 85.59 -3.03 -57.56
N LYS A 20 86.45 -2.38 -58.36
CA LYS A 20 86.21 -1.36 -59.40
C LYS A 20 85.80 0.06 -58.95
N VAL A 21 86.74 0.99 -59.20
CA VAL A 21 86.74 2.44 -58.95
C VAL A 21 85.48 3.17 -59.44
N ASN A 22 84.89 2.75 -60.57
CA ASN A 22 83.72 3.42 -61.17
C ASN A 22 82.37 3.13 -60.46
N SER A 23 82.36 2.22 -59.49
CA SER A 23 81.16 1.89 -58.69
C SER A 23 81.32 2.18 -57.20
N PHE A 24 82.50 2.65 -56.78
CA PHE A 24 82.82 2.85 -55.38
C PHE A 24 81.97 3.95 -54.76
N GLY A 25 81.80 5.08 -55.44
CA GLY A 25 80.97 6.19 -54.96
C GLY A 25 79.50 5.81 -54.74
N SER A 26 78.87 5.10 -55.69
CA SER A 26 77.47 4.69 -55.55
C SER A 26 77.28 3.56 -54.55
N LYS A 27 78.21 2.60 -54.47
CA LYS A 27 78.18 1.52 -53.46
C LYS A 27 78.43 2.05 -52.06
N LEU A 28 79.37 2.98 -51.89
CA LEU A 28 79.64 3.66 -50.63
C LEU A 28 78.43 4.50 -50.21
N SER A 29 77.83 5.27 -51.12
CA SER A 29 76.60 6.03 -50.86
C SER A 29 75.43 5.13 -50.47
N ASN A 30 75.24 4.00 -51.14
CA ASN A 30 74.19 3.04 -50.80
C ASN A 30 74.44 2.37 -49.45
N CYS A 31 75.69 1.99 -49.14
CA CYS A 31 76.01 1.38 -47.85
C CYS A 31 75.92 2.38 -46.69
N LEU A 32 76.35 3.63 -46.90
CA LEU A 32 76.13 4.71 -45.94
C LEU A 32 74.63 5.01 -45.76
N GLY A 33 73.84 4.94 -46.84
CA GLY A 33 72.38 5.04 -46.78
C GLY A 33 71.74 3.94 -45.94
N LEU A 34 72.11 2.66 -46.17
CA LEU A 34 71.63 1.51 -45.40
C LEU A 34 72.06 1.54 -43.94
N ILE A 35 73.31 1.94 -43.66
CA ILE A 35 73.83 2.14 -42.29
C ILE A 35 73.03 3.23 -41.58
N ASN A 36 72.73 4.33 -42.27
CA ASN A 36 71.95 5.42 -41.72
C ASN A 36 70.50 4.97 -41.44
N GLU A 37 69.83 4.33 -42.40
CA GLU A 37 68.46 3.79 -42.21
C GLU A 37 68.39 2.81 -41.03
N HIS A 38 69.37 1.91 -40.90
CA HIS A 38 69.43 0.96 -39.79
C HIS A 38 69.70 1.65 -38.45
N PHE A 39 70.61 2.62 -38.40
CA PHE A 39 70.88 3.43 -37.21
C PHE A 39 69.63 4.21 -36.75
N ILE A 40 68.90 4.79 -37.70
CA ILE A 40 67.64 5.51 -37.46
C ILE A 40 66.59 4.56 -36.87
N GLY A 41 66.40 3.40 -37.49
CA GLY A 41 65.49 2.36 -37.01
C GLY A 41 65.82 1.91 -35.58
N ALA A 42 67.09 1.59 -35.32
CA ALA A 42 67.55 1.11 -34.02
C ALA A 42 67.39 2.17 -32.90
N LYS A 43 67.61 3.46 -33.21
CA LYS A 43 67.44 4.55 -32.24
C LYS A 43 65.97 4.72 -31.83
N VAL A 44 65.04 4.65 -32.79
CA VAL A 44 63.60 4.75 -32.50
C VAL A 44 63.12 3.52 -31.72
N GLU A 45 63.56 2.32 -32.09
CA GLU A 45 63.22 1.09 -31.38
C GLU A 45 63.72 1.09 -29.93
N PHE A 46 64.92 1.63 -29.70
CA PHE A 46 65.44 1.78 -28.34
C PHE A 46 64.57 2.72 -27.49
N ILE A 47 64.14 3.87 -28.01
CA ILE A 47 63.25 4.79 -27.28
C ILE A 47 61.92 4.11 -26.98
N LEU A 48 61.31 3.47 -27.97
CA LEU A 48 60.03 2.77 -27.80
C LEU A 48 60.13 1.58 -26.85
N SER A 49 61.29 0.89 -26.78
CA SER A 49 61.52 -0.23 -25.84
C SER A 49 61.51 0.17 -24.36
N ARG A 50 61.61 1.47 -24.05
CA ARG A 50 61.48 1.99 -22.68
C ARG A 50 60.02 2.20 -22.26
N LEU A 51 59.08 2.11 -23.20
CA LEU A 51 57.66 2.28 -22.96
C LEU A 51 57.01 0.92 -22.75
N SER A 52 56.09 0.84 -21.79
CA SER A 52 55.17 -0.29 -21.66
C SER A 52 54.16 -0.30 -22.82
N VAL A 53 53.47 -1.42 -23.01
CA VAL A 53 52.43 -1.54 -24.04
C VAL A 53 51.36 -0.45 -23.89
N SER A 54 50.92 -0.17 -22.66
CA SER A 54 49.94 0.88 -22.36
C SER A 54 50.45 2.29 -22.71
N LEU A 55 51.75 2.57 -22.51
CA LEU A 55 52.35 3.85 -22.88
C LEU A 55 52.50 3.99 -24.41
N ILE A 56 52.72 2.89 -25.13
CA ILE A 56 52.71 2.88 -26.59
C ILE A 56 51.30 3.20 -27.12
N GLU A 57 50.26 2.69 -26.48
CA GLU A 57 48.88 3.00 -26.82
C GLU A 57 48.56 4.49 -26.59
N VAL A 58 48.93 5.02 -25.42
CA VAL A 58 48.84 6.47 -25.11
C VAL A 58 49.53 7.31 -26.18
N LEU A 59 50.75 6.91 -26.57
CA LEU A 59 51.51 7.57 -27.62
C LEU A 59 50.75 7.52 -28.96
N ASN A 60 50.18 6.39 -29.34
CA ASN A 60 49.41 6.28 -30.59
C ASN A 60 48.13 7.14 -30.56
N ASN A 61 47.46 7.23 -29.41
CA ASN A 61 46.28 8.08 -29.25
C ASN A 61 46.64 9.56 -29.41
N GLU A 62 47.77 9.99 -28.84
CA GLU A 62 48.27 11.35 -29.02
C GLU A 62 48.63 11.64 -30.48
N PHE A 63 49.19 10.65 -31.19
CA PHE A 63 49.47 10.76 -32.61
C PHE A 63 48.19 11.00 -33.44
N GLU A 64 47.13 10.23 -33.21
CA GLU A 64 45.85 10.40 -33.91
C GLU A 64 45.11 11.68 -33.49
N ARG A 65 45.24 12.11 -32.22
CA ARG A 65 44.70 13.40 -31.74
C ARG A 65 45.28 14.57 -32.52
N ILE A 66 46.60 14.62 -32.66
CA ILE A 66 47.30 15.66 -33.43
C ILE A 66 46.93 15.55 -34.91
N LYS A 67 46.83 14.32 -35.45
CA LYS A 67 46.38 14.09 -36.83
C LYS A 67 45.00 14.69 -37.10
N GLY A 68 44.06 14.54 -36.17
CA GLY A 68 42.70 15.09 -36.28
C GLY A 68 42.65 16.62 -36.31
N GLN A 69 43.64 17.29 -35.71
CA GLN A 69 43.74 18.75 -35.66
C GLN A 69 44.39 19.36 -36.91
N LEU A 70 45.01 18.53 -37.76
CA LEU A 70 45.66 18.97 -38.99
C LEU A 70 44.65 19.34 -40.08
N SER A 71 45.10 20.21 -41.00
CA SER A 71 44.34 20.53 -42.20
C SER A 71 44.00 19.28 -43.03
N THR A 72 42.88 19.29 -43.75
CA THR A 72 42.45 18.17 -44.61
C THR A 72 43.54 17.75 -45.60
N ARG A 73 44.31 18.70 -46.13
CA ARG A 73 45.45 18.43 -47.02
C ARG A 73 46.55 17.64 -46.32
N ALA A 74 46.91 18.03 -45.09
CA ALA A 74 47.93 17.34 -44.31
C ALA A 74 47.48 15.92 -43.92
N ARG A 75 46.23 15.76 -43.48
CA ARG A 75 45.65 14.43 -43.17
C ARG A 75 45.67 13.49 -44.37
N ASN A 76 45.23 13.95 -45.54
CA ASN A 76 45.22 13.15 -46.76
C ASN A 76 46.64 12.69 -47.17
N ILE A 77 47.67 13.53 -46.91
CA ILE A 77 49.07 13.16 -47.18
C ILE A 77 49.54 12.08 -46.20
N LEU A 78 49.25 12.23 -44.91
CA LEU A 78 49.61 11.23 -43.90
C LEU A 78 48.96 9.88 -44.19
N GLU A 79 47.69 9.87 -44.61
CA GLU A 79 46.96 8.66 -44.99
C GLU A 79 47.50 8.03 -46.27
N LYS A 80 47.71 8.83 -47.32
CA LYS A 80 48.20 8.35 -48.62
C LYS A 80 49.58 7.72 -48.52
N GLU A 81 50.48 8.34 -47.74
CA GLU A 81 51.84 7.85 -47.53
C GLU A 81 51.94 6.86 -46.35
N ARG A 82 50.81 6.48 -45.74
CA ARG A 82 50.71 5.52 -44.62
C ARG A 82 51.67 5.86 -43.47
N ILE A 83 51.75 7.14 -43.14
CA ILE A 83 52.63 7.64 -42.08
C ILE A 83 52.10 7.18 -40.73
N THR A 84 52.97 6.51 -39.96
CA THR A 84 52.66 6.03 -38.61
C THR A 84 53.32 6.90 -37.54
N ALA A 85 52.93 6.72 -36.27
CA ALA A 85 53.63 7.31 -35.13
C ALA A 85 55.15 7.03 -35.18
N LYS A 86 55.57 5.79 -35.48
CA LYS A 86 56.98 5.40 -35.64
C LYS A 86 57.68 6.22 -36.72
N THR A 87 57.00 6.46 -37.86
CA THR A 87 57.52 7.25 -38.98
C THR A 87 57.64 8.73 -38.62
N ILE A 88 56.64 9.30 -37.93
CA ILE A 88 56.71 10.68 -37.44
C ILE A 88 57.88 10.90 -36.48
N ILE A 89 58.14 9.96 -35.57
CA ILE A 89 59.28 10.05 -34.64
C ILE A 89 60.60 10.15 -35.40
N GLN A 90 60.74 9.46 -36.54
CA GLN A 90 61.93 9.56 -37.39
C GLN A 90 62.09 10.96 -38.00
N PHE A 91 60.99 11.60 -38.42
CA PHE A 91 61.04 12.98 -38.94
C PHE A 91 61.37 13.99 -37.83
N CYS A 92 60.71 13.91 -36.67
CA CYS A 92 60.88 14.88 -35.59
C CYS A 92 62.27 14.80 -34.92
N ASN A 93 62.91 13.63 -34.92
CA ASN A 93 64.28 13.45 -34.41
C ASN A 93 65.37 13.93 -35.41
N GLY A 94 64.98 14.58 -36.52
CA GLY A 94 65.88 15.07 -37.56
C GLY A 94 66.61 13.96 -38.31
N LEU A 95 66.15 12.72 -38.17
CA LEU A 95 66.79 11.52 -38.72
C LEU A 95 66.44 11.31 -40.19
N VAL A 96 65.26 11.76 -40.63
CA VAL A 96 64.80 11.72 -42.02
C VAL A 96 64.34 13.10 -42.45
N ASP A 97 64.71 13.51 -43.67
CA ASP A 97 64.26 14.79 -44.25
C ASP A 97 62.76 14.73 -44.58
N TYR A 98 61.99 15.63 -43.95
CA TYR A 98 60.55 15.76 -44.14
C TYR A 98 60.14 16.13 -45.57
N ARG A 99 61.06 16.69 -46.37
CA ARG A 99 60.84 16.98 -47.79
C ARG A 99 60.70 15.72 -48.64
N ASN A 100 61.00 14.55 -48.07
CA ASN A 100 60.84 13.25 -48.72
C ASN A 100 59.40 12.71 -48.68
N ILE A 101 58.46 13.39 -47.98
CA ILE A 101 57.04 12.99 -48.02
C ILE A 101 56.49 13.30 -49.41
N ARG A 102 56.13 12.25 -50.14
CA ARG A 102 55.71 12.35 -51.55
C ARG A 102 54.45 13.21 -51.66
N CYS A 103 54.41 14.07 -52.68
CA CYS A 103 53.29 14.99 -52.95
C CYS A 103 52.96 15.96 -51.79
N CYS A 104 53.88 16.18 -50.85
CA CYS A 104 53.72 17.14 -49.76
C CYS A 104 54.30 18.51 -50.14
N GLY A 105 53.47 19.56 -50.12
CA GLY A 105 53.95 20.92 -50.36
C GLY A 105 54.77 21.42 -49.18
N LYS A 106 55.78 22.29 -49.41
CA LYS A 106 56.69 22.79 -48.36
C LYS A 106 55.96 23.32 -47.12
N GLN A 107 54.90 24.10 -47.32
CA GLN A 107 54.09 24.63 -46.21
C GLN A 107 53.41 23.50 -45.43
N THR A 108 52.72 22.59 -46.12
CA THR A 108 52.03 21.46 -45.48
C THR A 108 52.99 20.54 -44.72
N ALA A 109 54.20 20.35 -45.24
CA ALA A 109 55.23 19.56 -44.57
C ALA A 109 55.74 20.27 -43.30
N SER A 110 55.93 21.58 -43.37
CA SER A 110 56.27 22.41 -42.20
C SER A 110 55.15 22.35 -41.15
N ASP A 111 53.89 22.44 -41.57
CA ASP A 111 52.73 22.39 -40.66
C ASP A 111 52.63 21.03 -39.95
N ILE A 112 52.87 19.93 -40.67
CA ILE A 112 52.91 18.57 -40.10
C ILE A 112 54.01 18.46 -39.04
N ILE A 113 55.24 18.90 -39.35
CA ILE A 113 56.36 18.81 -38.39
C ILE A 113 56.07 19.66 -37.16
N VAL A 114 55.64 20.91 -37.34
CA VAL A 114 55.35 21.81 -36.21
C VAL A 114 54.26 21.20 -35.32
N ALA A 115 53.21 20.63 -35.91
CA ALA A 115 52.15 19.97 -35.16
C ALA A 115 52.66 18.74 -34.38
N TYR A 116 53.63 18.00 -34.92
CA TYR A 116 54.22 16.82 -34.28
C TYR A 116 55.53 17.09 -33.51
N SER A 117 55.97 18.35 -33.39
CA SER A 117 57.09 18.69 -32.50
C SER A 117 56.70 18.43 -31.04
N SER A 118 55.49 18.83 -30.64
CA SER A 118 54.91 18.55 -29.32
C SER A 118 54.71 17.05 -29.07
N PHE A 119 54.42 16.27 -30.12
CA PHE A 119 54.35 14.81 -30.05
C PHE A 119 55.68 14.16 -29.69
N TYR A 120 56.77 14.66 -30.28
CA TYR A 120 58.11 14.15 -29.97
C TYR A 120 58.54 14.56 -28.55
N GLU A 121 58.22 15.79 -28.12
CA GLU A 121 58.42 16.20 -26.73
C GLU A 121 57.64 15.30 -25.76
N PHE A 122 56.38 14.99 -26.08
CA PHE A 122 55.55 14.07 -25.30
C PHE A 122 56.16 12.66 -25.24
N LEU A 123 56.66 12.12 -26.36
CA LEU A 123 57.39 10.84 -26.35
C LEU A 123 58.59 10.85 -25.41
N ILE A 124 59.41 11.90 -25.47
CA ILE A 124 60.60 12.02 -24.63
C ILE A 124 60.22 12.19 -23.16
N GLN A 125 59.12 12.89 -22.88
CA GLN A 125 58.54 12.97 -21.55
C GLN A 125 58.11 11.58 -21.05
N LEU A 126 57.36 10.81 -21.84
CA LEU A 126 56.96 9.44 -21.49
C LEU A 126 58.16 8.54 -21.23
N ALA A 127 59.17 8.59 -22.09
CA ALA A 127 60.34 7.70 -22.02
C ALA A 127 61.28 7.99 -20.83
N ASN A 128 61.16 9.17 -20.20
CA ASN A 128 62.00 9.60 -19.07
C ASN A 128 61.20 9.90 -17.79
N SER A 129 59.88 9.73 -17.82
CA SER A 129 59.01 9.93 -16.65
C SER A 129 59.18 8.81 -15.63
N SER A 130 58.93 9.13 -14.36
CA SER A 130 58.85 8.10 -13.31
C SER A 130 57.61 7.21 -13.54
N PRO A 131 57.58 5.98 -13.00
CA PRO A 131 56.41 5.10 -13.09
C PRO A 131 55.11 5.77 -12.65
N GLU A 132 55.15 6.58 -11.58
CA GLU A 132 54.00 7.33 -11.05
C GLU A 132 53.49 8.34 -12.08
N LYS A 133 54.40 9.11 -12.70
CA LYS A 133 54.03 10.09 -13.73
C LYS A 133 53.51 9.42 -15.01
N CYS A 134 54.06 8.26 -15.36
CA CYS A 134 53.54 7.44 -16.45
C CYS A 134 52.11 6.94 -16.17
N ASN A 135 51.83 6.48 -14.94
CA ASN A 135 50.48 6.04 -14.55
C ASN A 135 49.47 7.19 -14.59
N GLU A 136 49.85 8.38 -14.11
CA GLU A 136 49.02 9.58 -14.24
C GLU A 136 48.67 9.86 -15.70
N ILE A 137 49.66 9.82 -16.61
CA ILE A 137 49.43 10.08 -18.02
C ILE A 137 48.51 9.01 -18.64
N ILE A 138 48.69 7.74 -18.28
CA ILE A 138 47.83 6.63 -18.74
C ILE A 138 46.38 6.87 -18.28
N ILE A 139 46.16 7.15 -16.99
CA ILE A 139 44.82 7.35 -16.42
C ILE A 139 44.12 8.53 -17.11
N ARG A 140 44.80 9.67 -17.24
CA ARG A 140 44.24 10.87 -17.90
C ARG A 140 43.94 10.63 -19.38
N THR A 141 44.77 9.84 -20.06
CA THR A 141 44.58 9.55 -21.49
C THR A 141 43.46 8.54 -21.72
N LYS A 142 43.34 7.52 -20.86
CA LYS A 142 42.34 6.45 -20.98
C LYS A 142 40.96 6.92 -20.53
N TYR A 143 40.88 7.73 -19.49
CA TYR A 143 39.64 8.22 -18.90
C TYR A 143 39.48 9.72 -19.12
N GLN A 144 39.41 10.14 -20.39
CA GLN A 144 39.36 11.56 -20.79
C GLN A 144 38.10 12.31 -20.31
N PHE A 145 37.11 11.59 -19.80
CA PHE A 145 35.91 12.18 -19.20
C PHE A 145 36.15 12.73 -17.78
N LEU A 146 37.28 12.38 -17.15
CA LEU A 146 37.65 12.88 -15.84
C LEU A 146 38.12 14.34 -15.91
N ASN A 147 37.69 15.17 -14.96
CA ASN A 147 38.30 16.47 -14.74
C ASN A 147 39.62 16.38 -13.94
N ASP A 148 40.30 17.51 -13.76
CA ASP A 148 41.62 17.52 -13.13
C ASP A 148 41.64 17.07 -11.67
N GLU A 149 40.60 17.37 -10.90
CA GLU A 149 40.48 16.95 -9.49
C GLU A 149 40.08 15.47 -9.40
N GLU A 150 39.08 15.04 -10.17
CA GLU A 150 38.68 13.64 -10.27
C GLU A 150 39.88 12.75 -10.69
N ALA A 151 40.67 13.18 -11.67
CA ALA A 151 41.87 12.43 -12.07
C ALA A 151 42.89 12.31 -10.93
N LYS A 152 43.09 13.36 -10.12
CA LYS A 152 43.99 13.30 -8.94
C LYS A 152 43.45 12.33 -7.89
N GLU A 153 42.15 12.35 -7.62
CA GLU A 153 41.51 11.41 -6.68
C GLU A 153 41.71 9.95 -7.12
N ILE A 154 41.48 9.65 -8.40
CA ILE A 154 41.67 8.31 -8.97
C ILE A 154 43.13 7.86 -8.89
N ILE A 155 44.08 8.77 -9.17
CA ILE A 155 45.52 8.47 -9.06
C ILE A 155 45.89 8.20 -7.61
N HIS A 156 45.42 9.02 -6.68
CA HIS A 156 45.69 8.83 -5.26
C HIS A 156 45.14 7.49 -4.75
N PHE A 157 43.92 7.13 -5.15
CA PHE A 157 43.35 5.83 -4.85
C PHE A 157 44.22 4.69 -5.39
N TYR A 158 44.67 4.80 -6.65
CA TYR A 158 45.54 3.79 -7.25
C TYR A 158 46.87 3.63 -6.49
N GLU A 159 47.47 4.73 -6.05
CA GLU A 159 48.70 4.71 -5.24
C GLU A 159 48.50 4.07 -3.87
N GLU A 160 47.35 4.30 -3.24
CA GLU A 160 47.02 3.75 -1.91
C GLU A 160 46.65 2.26 -1.95
N TYR A 161 45.78 1.87 -2.90
CA TYR A 161 45.17 0.54 -2.94
C TYR A 161 45.80 -0.40 -3.99
N GLY A 162 46.63 0.11 -4.89
CA GLY A 162 47.30 -0.67 -5.93
C GLY A 162 46.40 -1.12 -7.09
N HIS A 163 45.14 -0.65 -7.13
CA HIS A 163 44.19 -0.88 -8.23
C HIS A 163 43.32 0.36 -8.44
N LEU A 164 42.64 0.45 -9.59
CA LEU A 164 41.74 1.57 -9.89
C LEU A 164 40.36 1.36 -9.22
N PRO A 165 39.66 2.44 -8.82
CA PRO A 165 38.34 2.35 -8.19
C PRO A 165 37.26 2.15 -9.25
N PHE A 166 36.82 0.90 -9.43
CA PHE A 166 35.89 0.50 -10.49
C PHE A 166 34.54 1.23 -10.39
N PHE A 167 33.92 1.27 -9.21
CA PHE A 167 32.59 1.84 -9.05
C PHE A 167 32.60 3.35 -9.27
N LYS A 168 33.63 4.05 -8.76
CA LYS A 168 33.80 5.49 -9.01
C LYS A 168 33.99 5.80 -10.49
N LEU A 169 34.81 5.02 -11.20
CA LEU A 169 35.03 5.23 -12.64
C LEU A 169 33.75 5.04 -13.47
N VAL A 170 32.97 3.98 -13.19
CA VAL A 170 31.68 3.77 -13.88
C VAL A 170 30.69 4.90 -13.54
N TYR A 171 30.61 5.30 -12.28
CA TYR A 171 29.73 6.38 -11.84
C TYR A 171 30.04 7.71 -12.54
N LEU A 172 31.33 8.10 -12.60
CA LEU A 172 31.76 9.30 -13.30
C LEU A 172 31.55 9.20 -14.81
N TYR A 173 31.73 8.02 -15.41
CA TYR A 173 31.43 7.79 -16.82
C TYR A 173 29.95 8.12 -17.13
N PHE A 174 29.00 7.56 -16.39
CA PHE A 174 27.57 7.84 -16.61
C PHE A 174 27.20 9.30 -16.33
N THR A 175 27.86 9.94 -15.36
CA THR A 175 27.65 11.36 -15.05
C THR A 175 28.03 12.28 -16.22
N ARG A 176 28.99 11.87 -17.06
CA ARG A 176 29.53 12.68 -18.17
C ARG A 176 29.07 12.20 -19.55
N SER A 177 28.54 10.98 -19.67
CA SER A 177 28.12 10.45 -20.96
C SER A 177 26.92 11.21 -21.50
N ASN A 178 27.03 11.66 -22.75
CA ASN A 178 25.93 12.24 -23.52
C ASN A 178 25.33 11.23 -24.51
N ASP A 179 25.79 9.97 -24.50
CA ASP A 179 25.20 8.94 -25.36
C ASP A 179 23.77 8.65 -24.90
N ARG A 180 22.84 8.60 -25.87
CA ARG A 180 21.42 8.44 -25.57
C ARG A 180 21.13 7.12 -24.85
N GLN A 181 21.81 6.03 -25.20
CA GLN A 181 21.61 4.73 -24.57
C GLN A 181 22.14 4.73 -23.14
N ASP A 182 23.31 5.35 -22.92
CA ASP A 182 23.90 5.50 -21.59
C ASP A 182 22.96 6.27 -20.65
N VAL A 183 22.43 7.41 -21.09
CA VAL A 183 21.51 8.23 -20.28
C VAL A 183 20.21 7.48 -19.98
N ILE A 184 19.67 6.72 -20.94
CA ILE A 184 18.48 5.89 -20.73
C ILE A 184 18.77 4.78 -19.72
N TYR A 185 19.93 4.12 -19.84
CA TYR A 185 20.33 3.03 -18.95
C TYR A 185 20.56 3.52 -17.52
N ASP A 186 21.32 4.60 -17.35
CA ASP A 186 21.58 5.29 -16.08
C ASP A 186 20.29 5.57 -15.31
N ARG A 187 19.31 6.20 -15.96
CA ARG A 187 18.01 6.53 -15.34
C ARG A 187 17.16 5.31 -15.02
N ALA A 188 17.17 4.30 -15.90
CA ALA A 188 16.42 3.07 -15.70
C ALA A 188 17.02 2.16 -14.63
N LYS A 189 18.29 2.36 -14.28
CA LYS A 189 19.02 1.58 -13.28
C LYS A 189 19.39 2.34 -12.01
N GLY A 190 19.17 3.65 -12.00
CA GLY A 190 19.43 4.50 -10.85
C GLY A 190 20.91 4.68 -10.53
N ILE A 191 21.79 4.79 -11.54
CA ILE A 191 23.24 4.84 -11.32
C ILE A 191 23.68 6.19 -10.74
N THR A 192 23.34 7.30 -11.40
CA THR A 192 23.72 8.65 -10.97
C THR A 192 22.54 9.46 -10.44
N LYS A 193 21.32 8.97 -10.66
CA LYS A 193 20.05 9.59 -10.28
C LYS A 193 19.15 8.54 -9.64
N SER A 194 18.06 8.98 -9.01
CA SER A 194 17.04 8.05 -8.53
C SER A 194 16.46 7.22 -9.66
N LEU A 195 16.14 5.96 -9.35
CA LEU A 195 15.53 5.02 -10.28
C LEU A 195 14.23 5.61 -10.87
N GLN A 196 14.13 5.68 -12.19
CA GLN A 196 12.95 6.17 -12.90
C GLN A 196 12.17 5.03 -13.55
N SER A 197 10.84 5.17 -13.63
CA SER A 197 10.02 4.17 -14.32
C SER A 197 10.28 4.21 -15.83
N LEU A 198 10.19 3.05 -16.49
CA LEU A 198 10.35 2.98 -17.95
C LEU A 198 9.31 3.84 -18.70
N THR A 199 8.16 4.12 -18.08
CA THR A 199 7.10 4.96 -18.63
C THR A 199 7.49 6.43 -18.61
N ASP A 200 8.10 6.89 -17.52
CA ASP A 200 8.56 8.28 -17.38
C ASP A 200 9.75 8.56 -18.31
N ILE A 201 10.66 7.59 -18.43
CA ILE A 201 11.77 7.69 -19.39
C ILE A 201 11.22 7.72 -20.82
N ALA A 202 10.21 6.90 -21.13
CA ALA A 202 9.60 6.86 -22.46
C ALA A 202 8.96 8.19 -22.86
N SER A 203 8.27 8.86 -21.93
CA SER A 203 7.65 10.16 -22.18
C SER A 203 8.69 11.26 -22.44
N GLU A 204 9.76 11.31 -21.63
CA GLU A 204 10.83 12.32 -21.79
C GLU A 204 11.61 12.15 -23.10
N PHE A 205 11.90 10.90 -23.49
CA PHE A 205 12.65 10.62 -24.72
C PHE A 205 11.76 10.52 -25.98
N CYS A 206 10.45 10.75 -25.85
CA CYS A 206 9.46 10.59 -26.93
C CYS A 206 9.56 9.22 -27.62
N LEU A 207 9.66 8.15 -26.83
CA LEU A 207 9.75 6.76 -27.29
C LEU A 207 8.62 5.92 -26.72
N SER A 208 8.40 4.71 -27.27
CA SER A 208 7.50 3.74 -26.63
C SER A 208 8.19 3.10 -25.40
N ARG A 209 7.39 2.74 -24.40
CA ARG A 209 7.87 2.00 -23.22
C ARG A 209 8.62 0.72 -23.60
N GLU A 210 8.15 0.01 -24.62
CA GLU A 210 8.80 -1.20 -25.13
C GLU A 210 10.16 -0.89 -25.77
N ARG A 211 10.30 0.25 -26.46
CA ARG A 211 11.60 0.67 -27.00
C ARG A 211 12.59 0.97 -25.89
N ILE A 212 12.17 1.64 -24.82
CA ILE A 212 13.01 1.88 -23.64
C ILE A 212 13.43 0.54 -23.02
N ARG A 213 12.48 -0.38 -22.80
CA ARG A 213 12.78 -1.72 -22.27
C ARG A 213 13.83 -2.45 -23.11
N GLN A 214 13.72 -2.40 -24.44
CA GLN A 214 14.71 -3.03 -25.34
C GLN A 214 16.10 -2.41 -25.21
N ILE A 215 16.20 -1.08 -25.11
CA ILE A 215 17.48 -0.38 -24.90
C ILE A 215 18.12 -0.83 -23.59
N VAL A 216 17.34 -0.90 -22.51
CA VAL A 216 17.85 -1.30 -21.19
C VAL A 216 18.24 -2.80 -21.17
N SER A 217 17.42 -3.67 -21.76
CA SER A 217 17.68 -5.12 -21.76
C SER A 217 18.84 -5.55 -22.66
N HIS A 218 19.11 -4.81 -23.74
CA HIS A 218 20.19 -5.11 -24.70
C HIS A 218 21.24 -4.00 -24.71
N TYR A 219 21.43 -3.34 -23.56
CA TYR A 219 22.40 -2.28 -23.43
C TYR A 219 23.80 -2.77 -23.82
N SER A 220 24.47 -2.01 -24.68
CA SER A 220 25.80 -2.33 -25.18
C SER A 220 26.77 -1.24 -24.73
N PRO A 221 27.69 -1.55 -23.79
CA PRO A 221 28.67 -0.57 -23.33
C PRO A 221 29.56 -0.05 -24.47
N SER A 222 29.98 1.22 -24.36
CA SER A 222 31.01 1.80 -25.22
C SER A 222 32.38 1.12 -25.02
N SER A 223 33.37 1.38 -25.88
CA SER A 223 34.72 0.80 -25.67
C SER A 223 35.32 1.26 -24.33
N ILE A 224 35.14 2.53 -23.97
CA ILE A 224 35.61 3.10 -22.71
C ILE A 224 34.97 2.38 -21.52
N LEU A 225 33.66 2.18 -21.54
CA LEU A 225 32.97 1.48 -20.45
C LEU A 225 33.37 0.00 -20.42
N ASN A 226 33.53 -0.67 -21.56
CA ASN A 226 34.04 -2.05 -21.60
C ASN A 226 35.44 -2.16 -20.97
N ASP A 227 36.33 -1.19 -21.24
CA ASP A 227 37.66 -1.16 -20.62
C ASP A 227 37.56 -1.01 -19.10
N ILE A 228 36.66 -0.17 -18.59
CA ILE A 228 36.42 -0.03 -17.15
C ILE A 228 35.85 -1.33 -16.57
N MET A 229 34.95 -2.02 -17.28
CA MET A 229 34.37 -3.30 -16.85
C MET A 229 35.43 -4.39 -16.63
N THR A 230 36.58 -4.33 -17.30
CA THR A 230 37.69 -5.26 -17.05
C THR A 230 38.34 -5.10 -15.66
N LEU A 231 38.09 -3.98 -14.98
CA LEU A 231 38.62 -3.70 -13.64
C LEU A 231 37.79 -4.38 -12.53
N LEU A 232 36.59 -4.89 -12.84
CA LEU A 232 35.74 -5.59 -11.89
C LEU A 232 36.30 -7.00 -11.62
N ASP A 233 37.25 -7.09 -10.69
CA ASP A 233 37.99 -8.32 -10.39
C ASP A 233 37.76 -8.80 -8.94
N GLY A 234 37.54 -10.11 -8.77
CA GLY A 234 37.31 -10.74 -7.47
C GLY A 234 38.52 -10.76 -6.51
N GLN A 235 39.71 -10.36 -6.96
CA GLN A 235 40.88 -10.09 -6.14
C GLN A 235 40.68 -8.81 -5.31
N PHE A 236 40.19 -7.75 -5.95
CA PHE A 236 39.96 -6.44 -5.32
C PHE A 236 38.55 -6.30 -4.72
N TYR A 237 37.59 -7.06 -5.26
CA TYR A 237 36.21 -7.09 -4.81
C TYR A 237 35.80 -8.50 -4.35
N PRO A 238 36.20 -8.95 -3.14
CA PRO A 238 35.99 -10.33 -2.69
C PRO A 238 34.53 -10.78 -2.65
N PHE A 239 33.57 -9.85 -2.51
CA PHE A 239 32.14 -10.18 -2.51
C PHE A 239 31.66 -10.77 -3.84
N LEU A 240 32.37 -10.54 -4.96
CA LEU A 240 32.05 -11.13 -6.26
C LEU A 240 32.18 -12.66 -6.27
N LYS A 241 32.94 -13.23 -5.32
CA LYS A 241 33.07 -14.69 -5.17
C LYS A 241 31.85 -15.32 -4.47
N LYS A 242 30.92 -14.51 -3.95
CA LYS A 242 29.69 -14.99 -3.31
C LYS A 242 28.63 -15.24 -4.37
N ASP A 243 27.84 -16.29 -4.16
CA ASP A 243 26.74 -16.64 -5.05
C ASP A 243 25.51 -15.74 -4.85
N CYS A 244 25.41 -15.12 -3.68
CA CYS A 244 24.38 -14.16 -3.29
C CYS A 244 25.05 -12.99 -2.55
N ILE A 245 24.72 -11.79 -2.97
CA ILE A 245 25.24 -10.53 -2.46
C ILE A 245 24.05 -9.72 -1.95
N ASN A 246 24.13 -9.28 -0.70
CA ASN A 246 23.21 -8.30 -0.13
C ASN A 246 23.79 -6.89 -0.37
N PRO A 247 23.17 -6.07 -1.24
CA PRO A 247 23.64 -4.71 -1.52
C PRO A 247 23.76 -3.86 -0.25
N SER A 248 22.82 -3.95 0.70
CA SER A 248 22.85 -3.18 1.94
C SER A 248 24.06 -3.49 2.83
N GLU A 249 24.70 -4.66 2.69
CA GLU A 249 25.92 -5.02 3.42
C GLU A 249 27.19 -4.53 2.70
N VAL A 250 27.17 -4.42 1.37
CA VAL A 250 28.37 -4.20 0.54
C VAL A 250 28.50 -2.76 0.07
N TYR A 251 27.41 -2.11 -0.31
CA TYR A 251 27.45 -0.72 -0.80
C TYR A 251 28.12 0.24 0.19
N PRO A 252 27.94 0.15 1.53
CA PRO A 252 28.57 1.10 2.44
C PRO A 252 30.10 0.98 2.42
N ILE A 253 30.62 -0.24 2.22
CA ILE A 253 32.05 -0.50 2.11
C ILE A 253 32.59 0.19 0.85
N ILE A 254 31.94 -0.03 -0.30
CA ILE A 254 32.32 0.61 -1.57
C ILE A 254 32.23 2.13 -1.48
N SER A 255 31.13 2.65 -0.93
CA SER A 255 30.93 4.09 -0.78
C SER A 255 32.02 4.72 0.09
N ASN A 256 32.44 4.08 1.17
CA ASN A 256 33.46 4.62 2.08
C ASN A 256 34.88 4.47 1.53
N THR A 257 35.11 3.52 0.63
CA THR A 257 36.44 3.26 0.07
C THR A 257 36.69 4.06 -1.22
N GLU A 258 35.74 4.11 -2.14
CA GLU A 258 35.95 4.71 -3.47
C GLU A 258 35.40 6.14 -3.63
N PHE A 259 34.60 6.63 -2.69
CA PHE A 259 33.95 7.94 -2.79
C PHE A 259 34.31 8.83 -1.58
N ALA A 260 34.66 10.08 -1.85
CA ALA A 260 35.12 11.02 -0.83
C ALA A 260 33.97 11.66 -0.03
N GLN A 261 32.78 11.81 -0.64
CA GLN A 261 31.64 12.46 -0.02
C GLN A 261 30.59 11.43 0.45
N LEU A 262 30.11 11.62 1.68
CA LEU A 262 28.97 10.88 2.21
C LEU A 262 27.76 11.08 1.29
N ASN A 263 27.09 9.97 0.92
CA ASN A 263 25.91 9.91 0.05
C ASN A 263 26.15 10.27 -1.42
N GLU A 264 27.40 10.35 -1.88
CA GLU A 264 27.67 10.48 -3.33
C GLU A 264 27.22 9.23 -4.09
N PHE A 265 27.31 8.06 -3.45
CA PHE A 265 27.01 6.76 -4.04
C PHE A 265 25.88 6.07 -3.26
N SER A 266 24.85 5.60 -3.95
CA SER A 266 23.67 4.97 -3.37
C SER A 266 23.68 3.44 -3.53
N GLU A 267 22.83 2.75 -2.76
CA GLU A 267 22.60 1.31 -2.93
C GLU A 267 22.06 1.00 -4.35
N ASP A 268 21.14 1.81 -4.86
CA ASP A 268 20.63 1.69 -6.22
C ASP A 268 21.75 1.80 -7.26
N ALA A 269 22.70 2.72 -7.06
CA ALA A 269 23.84 2.89 -7.94
C ALA A 269 24.73 1.65 -7.96
N PHE A 270 24.97 1.05 -6.80
CA PHE A 270 25.69 -0.22 -6.69
C PHE A 270 24.99 -1.35 -7.45
N VAL A 271 23.68 -1.51 -7.27
CA VAL A 271 22.89 -2.53 -7.99
C VAL A 271 22.87 -2.26 -9.50
N GLY A 272 22.72 -1.00 -9.90
CA GLY A 272 22.69 -0.56 -11.29
C GLY A 272 24.00 -0.80 -12.02
N ILE A 273 25.14 -0.53 -11.38
CA ILE A 273 26.47 -0.81 -11.91
C ILE A 273 26.70 -2.32 -12.01
N LEU A 274 26.39 -3.10 -10.97
CA LEU A 274 26.55 -4.56 -11.04
C LEU A 274 25.66 -5.22 -12.09
N SER A 275 24.52 -4.61 -12.44
CA SER A 275 23.67 -5.07 -13.54
C SER A 275 24.35 -5.00 -14.92
N LEU A 276 25.47 -4.27 -15.06
CA LEU A 276 26.29 -4.27 -16.28
C LEU A 276 27.06 -5.59 -16.45
N SER A 277 27.35 -6.29 -15.35
CA SER A 277 27.98 -7.60 -15.40
C SER A 277 26.96 -8.66 -15.80
N LYS A 278 27.32 -9.51 -16.76
CA LYS A 278 26.50 -10.66 -17.17
C LYS A 278 26.52 -11.80 -16.14
N GLU A 279 27.41 -11.73 -15.16
CA GLU A 279 27.60 -12.76 -14.15
C GLU A 279 26.59 -12.69 -13.01
N PHE A 280 25.83 -11.60 -12.91
CA PHE A 280 24.91 -11.36 -11.81
C PHE A 280 23.52 -10.90 -12.29
N LYS A 281 22.49 -11.27 -11.52
CA LYS A 281 21.10 -10.85 -11.73
C LYS A 281 20.50 -10.38 -10.41
N SER A 282 19.73 -9.30 -10.47
CA SER A 282 19.00 -8.77 -9.32
C SER A 282 17.69 -9.54 -9.09
N LEU A 283 17.47 -9.96 -7.85
CA LEU A 283 16.22 -10.50 -7.33
C LEU A 283 15.61 -9.47 -6.38
N ILE A 284 14.40 -9.01 -6.67
CA ILE A 284 13.73 -7.93 -5.93
C ILE A 284 12.44 -8.50 -5.31
N PHE A 285 12.23 -8.27 -4.01
CA PHE A 285 11.00 -8.61 -3.30
C PHE A 285 10.64 -7.52 -2.29
N GLY A 286 9.52 -6.83 -2.53
CA GLY A 286 9.18 -5.62 -1.79
C GLY A 286 10.26 -4.56 -1.98
N GLU A 287 10.78 -4.04 -0.86
CA GLU A 287 11.88 -3.05 -0.83
C GLU A 287 13.27 -3.71 -0.72
N LYS A 288 13.34 -5.04 -0.56
CA LYS A 288 14.60 -5.77 -0.38
C LYS A 288 15.12 -6.26 -1.73
N THR A 289 16.41 -6.06 -1.98
CA THR A 289 17.11 -6.49 -3.20
C THR A 289 18.24 -7.44 -2.85
N LEU A 290 18.40 -8.51 -3.63
CA LEU A 290 19.56 -9.40 -3.60
C LEU A 290 20.16 -9.51 -5.00
N ILE A 291 21.47 -9.70 -5.08
CA ILE A 291 22.17 -9.94 -6.34
C ILE A 291 22.67 -11.38 -6.31
N ILE A 292 22.24 -12.17 -7.28
CA ILE A 292 22.52 -13.61 -7.37
C ILE A 292 23.34 -13.88 -8.62
N SER A 293 24.31 -14.78 -8.53
CA SER A 293 25.07 -15.24 -9.70
C SER A 293 24.14 -15.78 -10.79
N THR A 294 24.38 -15.42 -12.05
CA THR A 294 23.57 -15.85 -13.20
C THR A 294 23.49 -17.38 -13.29
N THR A 295 24.54 -18.09 -12.88
CA THR A 295 24.55 -19.56 -12.82
C THR A 295 23.52 -20.12 -11.83
N ALA A 296 23.39 -19.54 -10.63
CA ALA A 296 22.33 -19.91 -9.69
C ALA A 296 20.96 -19.50 -10.24
N PHE A 297 20.84 -18.24 -10.68
CA PHE A 297 19.58 -17.65 -11.11
C PHE A 297 18.94 -18.40 -12.28
N ASP A 298 19.73 -18.86 -13.24
CA ASP A 298 19.22 -19.59 -14.41
C ASP A 298 18.98 -21.08 -14.14
N SER A 299 19.45 -21.61 -13.01
CA SER A 299 19.25 -23.01 -12.60
C SER A 299 18.04 -23.24 -11.70
N PHE A 300 17.45 -22.17 -11.16
CA PHE A 300 16.42 -22.25 -10.11
C PHE A 300 15.38 -21.12 -10.24
N ASP A 301 14.09 -21.46 -10.15
CA ASP A 301 13.00 -20.48 -10.22
C ASP A 301 12.78 -19.81 -8.86
N PHE A 302 13.60 -18.80 -8.57
CA PHE A 302 13.48 -17.98 -7.35
C PHE A 302 12.11 -17.30 -7.22
N GLY A 303 11.49 -16.89 -8.33
CA GLY A 303 10.21 -16.19 -8.30
C GLY A 303 9.08 -17.09 -7.82
N ALA A 304 9.00 -18.31 -8.36
CA ALA A 304 8.02 -19.30 -7.92
C ALA A 304 8.30 -19.78 -6.48
N SER A 305 9.57 -20.05 -6.14
CA SER A 305 9.96 -20.46 -4.79
C SER A 305 9.62 -19.41 -3.72
N ILE A 306 9.95 -18.13 -3.95
CA ILE A 306 9.61 -17.03 -3.02
C ILE A 306 8.09 -16.91 -2.84
N LYS A 307 7.33 -17.06 -3.91
CA LYS A 307 5.86 -17.03 -3.84
C LYS A 307 5.32 -18.17 -2.98
N ASP A 308 5.88 -19.36 -3.11
CA ASP A 308 5.49 -20.53 -2.33
C ASP A 308 5.87 -20.41 -0.85
N ILE A 309 7.07 -19.90 -0.57
CA ILE A 309 7.49 -19.51 0.79
C ILE A 309 6.46 -18.53 1.35
N SER A 310 6.19 -17.42 0.66
CA SER A 310 5.22 -16.41 1.12
C SER A 310 3.84 -16.99 1.42
N ASN A 311 3.33 -17.87 0.57
CA ASN A 311 2.03 -18.52 0.76
C ASN A 311 2.04 -19.46 1.97
N THR A 312 3.11 -20.24 2.13
CA THR A 312 3.28 -21.18 3.23
C THR A 312 3.40 -20.45 4.56
N LEU A 313 4.17 -19.37 4.61
CA LEU A 313 4.30 -18.52 5.80
C LEU A 313 2.99 -17.81 6.17
N SER A 314 2.16 -17.51 5.17
CA SER A 314 0.84 -16.91 5.38
C SER A 314 -0.24 -17.95 5.69
N SER A 315 0.08 -19.25 5.62
CA SER A 315 -0.89 -20.31 5.85
C SER A 315 -1.29 -20.40 7.31
N LYS A 316 -2.54 -20.78 7.58
CA LYS A 316 -3.06 -20.92 8.93
C LYS A 316 -2.64 -22.26 9.51
N THR A 317 -1.91 -22.23 10.62
CA THR A 317 -1.50 -23.42 11.36
C THR A 317 -2.10 -23.40 12.76
N THR A 318 -2.72 -24.52 13.16
CA THR A 318 -3.32 -24.72 14.49
C THR A 318 -2.33 -25.25 15.51
N GLU A 319 -1.12 -25.62 15.06
CA GLU A 319 0.00 -26.08 15.87
C GLU A 319 1.31 -25.51 15.31
N ASP A 320 2.39 -25.63 16.09
CA ASP A 320 3.72 -25.28 15.62
C ASP A 320 4.18 -26.33 14.61
N VAL A 321 4.62 -25.88 13.43
CA VAL A 321 5.02 -26.75 12.33
C VAL A 321 6.48 -26.49 11.99
N THR A 322 7.30 -27.54 12.01
CA THR A 322 8.68 -27.50 11.52
C THR A 322 8.71 -27.94 10.06
N LEU A 323 9.23 -27.09 9.18
CA LEU A 323 9.34 -27.38 7.74
C LEU A 323 10.80 -27.35 7.28
N PRO A 324 11.28 -28.35 6.53
CA PRO A 324 12.61 -28.31 5.94
C PRO A 324 12.63 -27.38 4.72
N ILE A 325 13.67 -26.54 4.59
CA ILE A 325 13.83 -25.62 3.46
C ILE A 325 13.77 -26.33 2.10
N SER A 326 14.16 -27.61 2.05
CA SER A 326 14.10 -28.46 0.86
C SER A 326 12.74 -28.44 0.13
N ILE A 327 11.62 -28.25 0.85
CA ILE A 327 10.29 -28.18 0.23
C ILE A 327 10.16 -26.99 -0.73
N PHE A 328 10.85 -25.89 -0.43
CA PHE A 328 10.88 -24.67 -1.25
C PHE A 328 11.92 -24.72 -2.36
N ILE A 329 12.62 -25.85 -2.51
CA ILE A 329 13.67 -26.04 -3.51
C ILE A 329 13.25 -27.08 -4.55
N ASN A 330 12.84 -28.26 -4.10
CA ASN A 330 12.69 -29.45 -4.95
C ASN A 330 11.74 -29.25 -6.14
N ASN A 331 10.72 -28.40 -6.01
CA ASN A 331 9.72 -28.16 -7.06
C ASN A 331 10.11 -27.07 -8.06
N TYR A 332 11.22 -26.36 -7.83
CA TYR A 332 11.59 -25.14 -8.58
C TYR A 332 12.95 -25.25 -9.27
N ILE A 333 13.47 -26.47 -9.41
CA ILE A 333 14.69 -26.77 -10.16
C ILE A 333 14.41 -26.69 -11.66
N ILE A 334 15.17 -25.86 -12.38
CA ILE A 334 14.95 -25.61 -13.82
C ILE A 334 15.76 -26.57 -14.70
N ASN A 335 17.03 -26.82 -14.34
CA ASN A 335 17.95 -27.55 -15.21
C ASN A 335 19.06 -28.28 -14.46
N ASN A 336 19.89 -29.02 -15.20
CA ASN A 336 20.93 -29.88 -14.67
C ASN A 336 22.18 -29.14 -14.14
N SER A 337 22.34 -27.83 -14.38
CA SER A 337 23.44 -27.05 -13.78
C SER A 337 23.17 -26.62 -12.34
N PHE A 338 22.02 -27.03 -11.80
CA PHE A 338 21.62 -26.80 -10.43
C PHE A 338 22.62 -27.40 -9.41
N CYS A 339 23.01 -26.60 -8.43
CA CYS A 339 23.83 -27.02 -7.30
C CYS A 339 23.03 -26.89 -6.00
N TYR A 340 22.63 -28.03 -5.42
CA TYR A 340 21.72 -28.06 -4.27
C TYR A 340 22.24 -27.27 -3.09
N GLN A 341 23.48 -27.50 -2.65
CA GLN A 341 24.07 -26.81 -1.49
C GLN A 341 24.09 -25.28 -1.68
N LYS A 342 24.44 -24.84 -2.90
CA LYS A 342 24.50 -23.42 -3.25
C LYS A 342 23.10 -22.80 -3.18
N ILE A 343 22.11 -23.41 -3.81
CA ILE A 343 20.73 -22.90 -3.79
C ILE A 343 20.13 -22.96 -2.38
N GLU A 344 20.38 -24.02 -1.62
CA GLU A 344 19.93 -24.15 -0.23
C GLU A 344 20.44 -23.01 0.65
N ASN A 345 21.73 -22.67 0.53
CA ASN A 345 22.31 -21.54 1.26
C ASN A 345 21.65 -20.21 0.86
N ILE A 346 21.35 -20.01 -0.43
CA ILE A 346 20.69 -18.80 -0.93
C ILE A 346 19.25 -18.73 -0.44
N VAL A 347 18.48 -19.82 -0.51
CA VAL A 347 17.09 -19.87 -0.05
C VAL A 347 17.01 -19.68 1.47
N ALA A 348 17.91 -20.29 2.24
CA ALA A 348 18.02 -20.06 3.67
C ALA A 348 18.29 -18.57 3.98
N TYR A 349 19.19 -17.94 3.23
CA TYR A 349 19.44 -16.50 3.35
C TYR A 349 18.21 -15.67 2.97
N ILE A 350 17.48 -16.03 1.92
CA ILE A 350 16.22 -15.37 1.51
C ILE A 350 15.17 -15.46 2.62
N VAL A 351 14.95 -16.65 3.21
CA VAL A 351 14.01 -16.83 4.32
C VAL A 351 14.38 -15.91 5.49
N LYS A 352 15.66 -15.89 5.87
CA LYS A 352 16.13 -15.06 6.97
C LYS A 352 16.04 -13.56 6.68
N TYR A 353 16.55 -13.13 5.54
CA TYR A 353 16.69 -11.71 5.22
C TYR A 353 15.40 -11.11 4.69
N MET A 354 14.70 -11.78 3.77
CA MET A 354 13.50 -11.24 3.14
C MET A 354 12.26 -11.41 4.02
N PHE A 355 12.10 -12.58 4.65
CA PHE A 355 10.91 -12.92 5.45
C PHE A 355 11.11 -12.79 6.97
N GLU A 356 12.33 -12.49 7.43
CA GLU A 356 12.65 -12.29 8.85
C GLU A 356 12.35 -13.52 9.72
N ILE A 357 12.60 -14.71 9.17
CA ILE A 357 12.41 -15.99 9.85
C ILE A 357 13.76 -16.66 10.09
N ASP A 358 14.01 -17.04 11.32
CA ASP A 358 15.20 -17.79 11.68
C ASP A 358 15.18 -19.20 11.07
N VAL A 359 16.34 -19.61 10.55
CA VAL A 359 16.59 -20.94 10.02
C VAL A 359 17.43 -21.71 11.04
N GLU A 360 16.94 -22.86 11.48
CA GLU A 360 17.62 -23.75 12.42
C GLU A 360 18.86 -24.42 11.79
N GLN A 361 19.76 -24.97 12.61
CA GLN A 361 21.02 -25.60 12.15
C GLN A 361 20.82 -26.77 11.17
N ASN A 362 19.64 -27.38 11.15
CA ASN A 362 19.24 -28.47 10.27
C ASN A 362 18.53 -27.98 8.99
N ASN A 363 18.60 -26.68 8.67
CA ASN A 363 17.88 -26.03 7.57
C ASN A 363 16.35 -26.18 7.65
N ASN A 364 15.81 -26.22 8.86
CA ASN A 364 14.37 -26.15 9.10
C ASN A 364 13.94 -24.73 9.49
N ILE A 365 12.68 -24.42 9.19
CA ILE A 365 11.99 -23.22 9.65
C ILE A 365 10.90 -23.63 10.63
N LEU A 366 10.71 -22.83 11.68
CA LEU A 366 9.64 -23.02 12.66
C LEU A 366 8.49 -22.05 12.35
N LEU A 367 7.37 -22.59 11.89
CA LEU A 367 6.12 -21.88 11.77
C LEU A 367 5.35 -21.97 13.08
N LYS A 368 5.30 -20.86 13.82
CA LYS A 368 4.50 -20.80 15.05
C LYS A 368 3.01 -20.84 14.72
N ARG A 369 2.24 -21.47 15.60
CA ARG A 369 0.77 -21.46 15.57
C ARG A 369 0.25 -20.03 15.42
N ASN A 370 -0.50 -19.79 14.35
CA ASN A 370 -1.12 -18.49 14.07
C ASN A 370 -2.65 -18.57 13.96
N ALA A 371 -3.24 -19.76 14.13
CA ALA A 371 -4.68 -19.98 14.11
C ALA A 371 -5.11 -20.92 15.24
N ILE A 372 -6.41 -20.90 15.53
CA ILE A 372 -7.07 -21.86 16.44
C ILE A 372 -8.21 -22.55 15.71
N ASP A 373 -8.53 -23.76 16.17
CA ASP A 373 -9.82 -24.37 15.87
C ASP A 373 -10.91 -23.66 16.69
N VAL A 374 -11.57 -22.71 16.06
CA VAL A 374 -12.59 -21.86 16.70
C VAL A 374 -13.78 -22.69 17.20
N GLU A 375 -14.19 -23.73 16.48
CA GLU A 375 -15.32 -24.57 16.89
C GLU A 375 -14.96 -25.36 18.15
N ASP A 376 -13.76 -25.95 18.17
CA ASP A 376 -13.29 -26.72 19.31
C ASP A 376 -13.08 -25.84 20.55
N GLU A 377 -12.53 -24.64 20.38
CA GLU A 377 -12.39 -23.66 21.46
C GLU A 377 -13.75 -23.19 21.99
N PHE A 378 -14.74 -22.94 21.14
CA PHE A 378 -16.11 -22.66 21.61
C PHE A 378 -16.73 -23.84 22.36
N CYS A 379 -16.48 -25.07 21.92
CA CYS A 379 -16.94 -26.26 22.65
C CYS A 379 -16.30 -26.32 24.05
N LYS A 380 -14.99 -26.12 24.16
CA LYS A 380 -14.27 -26.08 25.45
C LYS A 380 -14.81 -24.99 26.36
N ILE A 381 -15.06 -23.78 25.84
CA ILE A 381 -15.64 -22.67 26.62
C ILE A 381 -17.01 -23.07 27.17
N LEU A 382 -17.90 -23.62 26.35
CA LEU A 382 -19.22 -24.08 26.79
C LEU A 382 -19.09 -25.21 27.83
N GLU A 383 -18.25 -26.21 27.58
CA GLU A 383 -18.02 -27.34 28.49
C GLU A 383 -17.51 -26.89 29.85
N ASN A 384 -16.51 -25.99 29.89
CA ASN A 384 -15.93 -25.48 31.12
C ASN A 384 -16.91 -24.65 31.94
N ILE A 385 -17.78 -23.88 31.29
CA ILE A 385 -18.77 -23.03 31.96
C ILE A 385 -20.02 -23.83 32.37
N GLY A 386 -20.35 -24.90 31.65
CA GLY A 386 -21.45 -25.81 31.98
C GLY A 386 -22.86 -25.23 31.76
N LYS A 387 -23.00 -24.09 31.07
CA LYS A 387 -24.30 -23.48 30.72
C LYS A 387 -24.27 -22.81 29.34
N PRO A 388 -25.43 -22.61 28.69
CA PRO A 388 -25.52 -21.85 27.44
C PRO A 388 -24.99 -20.42 27.61
N LEU A 389 -24.37 -19.88 26.55
CA LEU A 389 -23.77 -18.54 26.54
C LEU A 389 -24.24 -17.75 25.32
N SER A 390 -24.34 -16.43 25.46
CA SER A 390 -24.56 -15.55 24.33
C SER A 390 -23.36 -15.54 23.38
N PHE A 391 -23.60 -15.15 22.12
CA PHE A 391 -22.54 -14.94 21.13
C PHE A 391 -21.43 -14.03 21.65
N ASP A 392 -21.81 -12.91 22.28
CA ASP A 392 -20.87 -11.92 22.76
C ASP A 392 -20.02 -12.48 23.90
N GLU A 393 -20.62 -13.24 24.83
CA GLU A 393 -19.89 -13.93 25.90
C GLU A 393 -18.92 -15.01 25.40
N LEU A 394 -19.26 -15.70 24.31
CA LEU A 394 -18.37 -16.67 23.66
C LEU A 394 -17.18 -15.97 23.02
N CYS A 395 -17.44 -14.88 22.28
CA CYS A 395 -16.39 -14.11 21.63
C CYS A 395 -15.43 -13.49 22.64
N LEU A 396 -15.95 -12.88 23.71
CA LEU A 396 -15.14 -12.31 24.78
C LEU A 396 -14.21 -13.36 25.40
N ARG A 397 -14.73 -14.54 25.77
CA ARG A 397 -13.91 -15.60 26.37
C ARG A 397 -12.88 -16.19 25.41
N LEU A 398 -13.20 -16.27 24.13
CA LEU A 398 -12.26 -16.72 23.10
C LEU A 398 -11.08 -15.76 22.98
N LEU A 399 -11.37 -14.46 22.92
CA LEU A 399 -10.35 -13.40 22.83
C LEU A 399 -9.52 -13.29 24.10
N ASP A 400 -10.13 -13.47 25.27
CA ASP A 400 -9.41 -13.50 26.55
C ASP A 400 -8.43 -14.68 26.62
N SER A 401 -8.80 -15.84 26.05
CA SER A 401 -7.96 -17.04 26.05
C SER A 401 -6.88 -17.02 24.96
N HIS A 402 -7.12 -16.31 23.86
CA HIS A 402 -6.22 -16.23 22.70
C HIS A 402 -6.08 -14.78 22.21
N PRO A 403 -5.45 -13.88 22.99
CA PRO A 403 -5.41 -12.45 22.71
C PRO A 403 -4.63 -12.06 21.46
N THR A 404 -3.77 -12.95 20.96
CA THR A 404 -2.98 -12.73 19.74
C THR A 404 -3.75 -13.04 18.46
N ILE A 405 -4.92 -13.67 18.55
CA ILE A 405 -5.69 -14.11 17.39
C ILE A 405 -6.90 -13.20 17.21
N SER A 406 -7.00 -12.58 16.03
CA SER A 406 -8.08 -11.67 15.69
C SER A 406 -8.98 -12.28 14.63
N TYR A 407 -10.28 -12.37 14.93
CA TYR A 407 -11.30 -12.76 13.97
C TYR A 407 -12.39 -11.68 13.93
N ALA A 408 -12.88 -11.40 12.72
CA ALA A 408 -14.07 -10.58 12.58
C ALA A 408 -15.29 -11.33 13.20
N PRO A 409 -16.22 -10.63 13.87
CA PRO A 409 -17.39 -11.25 14.49
C PRO A 409 -18.24 -12.08 13.51
N GLY A 410 -18.35 -11.64 12.26
CA GLY A 410 -19.06 -12.40 11.21
C GLY A 410 -18.44 -13.78 10.95
N THR A 411 -17.11 -13.86 10.94
CA THR A 411 -16.37 -15.12 10.76
C THR A 411 -16.59 -16.06 11.95
N LEU A 412 -16.49 -15.55 13.19
CA LEU A 412 -16.76 -16.33 14.40
C LEU A 412 -18.18 -16.91 14.40
N ARG A 413 -19.15 -16.12 13.98
CA ARG A 413 -20.55 -16.54 13.92
C ARG A 413 -20.77 -17.65 12.87
N SER A 414 -20.02 -17.65 11.77
CA SER A 414 -20.10 -18.71 10.75
C SER A 414 -19.67 -20.08 11.28
N PHE A 415 -18.65 -20.14 12.15
CA PHE A 415 -18.22 -21.40 12.79
C PHE A 415 -19.33 -21.97 13.69
N LEU A 416 -20.05 -21.11 14.41
CA LEU A 416 -21.16 -21.56 15.26
C LEU A 416 -22.36 -22.07 14.44
N PHE A 417 -22.66 -21.43 13.30
CA PHE A 417 -23.78 -21.85 12.45
C PHE A 417 -23.52 -23.16 11.70
N ASN A 418 -22.27 -23.40 11.32
CA ASN A 418 -21.88 -24.59 10.57
C ASN A 418 -21.44 -25.74 11.49
N SER A 419 -21.43 -25.53 12.81
CA SER A 419 -21.03 -26.54 13.78
C SER A 419 -22.07 -27.65 13.90
N ASP A 420 -21.61 -28.91 13.87
CA ASP A 420 -22.44 -30.07 14.18
C ASP A 420 -22.56 -30.30 15.70
N ARG A 421 -21.70 -29.66 16.50
CA ARG A 421 -21.56 -29.82 17.96
C ARG A 421 -22.30 -28.75 18.74
N ILE A 422 -22.53 -27.58 18.16
CA ILE A 422 -23.13 -26.40 18.80
C ILE A 422 -24.44 -26.05 18.09
N THR A 423 -25.47 -25.67 18.85
CA THR A 423 -26.75 -25.21 18.30
C THR A 423 -27.19 -23.91 18.97
N ALA A 424 -27.90 -23.06 18.22
CA ALA A 424 -28.55 -21.88 18.77
C ALA A 424 -29.85 -22.25 19.51
N ILE A 425 -30.15 -21.48 20.57
CA ILE A 425 -31.37 -21.58 21.37
C ILE A 425 -32.43 -20.64 20.76
N GLY A 426 -33.21 -21.11 19.79
CA GLY A 426 -34.20 -20.29 19.10
C GLY A 426 -33.58 -19.06 18.40
N LYS A 427 -34.11 -17.85 18.63
CA LYS A 427 -33.63 -16.58 18.04
C LYS A 427 -32.91 -15.67 19.04
N THR A 428 -32.37 -16.21 20.14
CA THR A 428 -31.82 -15.40 21.25
C THR A 428 -30.33 -15.05 21.08
N SER A 429 -29.66 -15.52 20.04
CA SER A 429 -28.19 -15.48 19.92
C SER A 429 -27.45 -16.16 21.09
N ILE A 430 -28.11 -17.08 21.79
CA ILE A 430 -27.52 -17.94 22.82
C ILE A 430 -27.23 -19.30 22.19
N TYR A 431 -26.05 -19.85 22.47
CA TYR A 431 -25.57 -21.11 21.93
C TYR A 431 -25.35 -22.13 23.04
N THR A 432 -25.53 -23.40 22.68
CA THR A 432 -25.44 -24.54 23.60
C THR A 432 -24.85 -25.75 22.88
N LEU A 433 -24.29 -26.69 23.62
CA LEU A 433 -23.82 -27.95 23.06
C LEU A 433 -25.02 -28.82 22.69
N LYS A 434 -24.98 -29.40 21.49
CA LYS A 434 -26.03 -30.29 20.99
C LYS A 434 -26.26 -31.49 21.93
N LYS A 435 -25.18 -31.98 22.57
CA LYS A 435 -25.22 -33.09 23.55
C LYS A 435 -26.00 -32.77 24.84
N TRP A 436 -26.28 -31.50 25.13
CA TRP A 436 -27.04 -31.11 26.34
C TRP A 436 -28.57 -31.15 26.16
N ASN A 437 -29.07 -31.45 24.94
CA ASN A 437 -30.50 -31.60 24.67
C ASN A 437 -31.38 -30.43 25.14
N VAL A 438 -30.85 -29.21 25.13
CA VAL A 438 -31.63 -28.00 25.45
C VAL A 438 -32.61 -27.70 24.31
N SER A 439 -33.87 -27.38 24.63
CA SER A 439 -34.89 -27.09 23.62
C SER A 439 -34.50 -25.87 22.76
N ASN A 440 -34.25 -26.13 21.49
CA ASN A 440 -33.89 -25.14 20.47
C ASN A 440 -35.12 -24.41 19.86
N LEU A 441 -36.33 -24.77 20.29
CA LEU A 441 -37.56 -24.15 19.80
C LEU A 441 -37.62 -22.65 20.14
N THR A 442 -38.35 -21.91 19.32
CA THR A 442 -38.69 -20.51 19.62
C THR A 442 -39.76 -20.46 20.71
N ILE A 443 -39.97 -19.29 21.32
CA ILE A 443 -41.07 -19.10 22.29
C ILE A 443 -42.41 -19.54 21.69
N ARG A 444 -42.73 -19.19 20.44
CA ARG A 444 -43.95 -19.64 19.76
C ARG A 444 -44.02 -21.16 19.59
N GLY A 445 -42.92 -21.78 19.16
CA GLY A 445 -42.86 -23.24 19.03
C GLY A 445 -43.03 -23.97 20.37
N LEU A 446 -42.49 -23.40 21.45
CA LEU A 446 -42.71 -23.92 22.81
C LEU A 446 -44.15 -23.71 23.28
N ILE A 447 -44.76 -22.56 23.02
CA ILE A 447 -46.20 -22.33 23.32
C ILE A 447 -47.05 -23.37 22.58
N HIS A 448 -46.79 -23.59 21.29
CA HIS A 448 -47.47 -24.63 20.53
C HIS A 448 -47.28 -26.02 21.16
N GLN A 449 -46.05 -26.40 21.51
CA GLN A 449 -45.77 -27.68 22.17
C GLN A 449 -46.53 -27.80 23.51
N ILE A 450 -46.54 -26.75 24.34
CA ILE A 450 -47.26 -26.73 25.61
C ILE A 450 -48.77 -26.92 25.39
N LEU A 451 -49.35 -26.23 24.42
CA LEU A 451 -50.78 -26.34 24.09
C LEU A 451 -51.14 -27.67 23.42
N GLU A 452 -50.22 -28.25 22.65
CA GLU A 452 -50.37 -29.59 22.06
C GLU A 452 -50.37 -30.67 23.15
N GLU A 453 -49.52 -30.52 24.17
CA GLU A 453 -49.44 -31.38 25.37
C GLU A 453 -50.63 -31.19 26.34
N SER A 454 -51.40 -30.11 26.23
CA SER A 454 -52.54 -29.80 27.11
C SER A 454 -53.89 -30.19 26.52
N ASP A 455 -54.72 -30.88 27.29
CA ASP A 455 -56.09 -31.25 26.87
C ASP A 455 -57.11 -30.11 27.00
N THR A 456 -56.77 -29.05 27.72
CA THR A 456 -57.63 -27.87 27.93
C THR A 456 -56.94 -26.58 27.46
N PRO A 457 -57.70 -25.53 27.11
CA PRO A 457 -57.14 -24.20 26.87
C PRO A 457 -56.49 -23.66 28.15
N LEU A 458 -55.33 -23.03 28.02
CA LEU A 458 -54.54 -22.53 29.14
C LEU A 458 -54.63 -21.02 29.27
N SER A 459 -54.51 -20.49 30.49
CA SER A 459 -54.36 -19.05 30.67
C SER A 459 -52.98 -18.58 30.21
N LEU A 460 -52.84 -17.27 29.95
CA LEU A 460 -51.53 -16.71 29.61
C LEU A 460 -50.51 -16.88 30.76
N ASP A 461 -50.97 -16.87 32.01
CA ASP A 461 -50.10 -17.01 33.17
C ASP A 461 -49.61 -18.47 33.28
N ASP A 462 -50.50 -19.46 33.05
CA ASP A 462 -50.10 -20.88 32.99
C ASP A 462 -49.05 -21.13 31.89
N ILE A 463 -49.23 -20.52 30.72
CA ILE A 463 -48.27 -20.64 29.61
C ILE A 463 -46.91 -20.03 30.01
N VAL A 464 -46.89 -18.90 30.72
CA VAL A 464 -45.65 -18.30 31.23
C VAL A 464 -44.95 -19.25 32.21
N ASP A 465 -45.70 -19.85 33.13
CA ASP A 465 -45.17 -20.78 34.12
C ASP A 465 -44.61 -22.05 33.46
N PHE A 466 -45.32 -22.63 32.48
CA PHE A 466 -44.82 -23.78 31.72
C PHE A 466 -43.58 -23.44 30.88
N LEU A 467 -43.51 -22.24 30.31
CA LEU A 467 -42.32 -21.77 29.61
C LEU A 467 -41.13 -21.62 30.57
N ALA A 468 -41.34 -21.13 31.79
CA ALA A 468 -40.30 -21.03 32.81
C ALA A 468 -39.74 -22.41 33.21
N ILE A 469 -40.61 -23.42 33.37
CA ILE A 469 -40.20 -24.81 33.62
C ILE A 469 -39.33 -25.35 32.46
N LYS A 470 -39.68 -25.02 31.21
CA LYS A 470 -38.87 -25.36 30.02
C LYS A 470 -37.65 -24.41 29.82
N GLY A 471 -37.29 -23.63 30.84
CA GLY A 471 -36.09 -22.78 30.87
C GLY A 471 -36.20 -21.46 30.11
N ARG A 472 -37.41 -21.01 29.77
CA ARG A 472 -37.68 -19.76 29.05
C ARG A 472 -38.34 -18.74 29.95
N ASN A 473 -37.54 -17.81 30.45
CA ASN A 473 -38.06 -16.67 31.20
C ASN A 473 -38.67 -15.63 30.25
N THR A 474 -39.96 -15.38 30.38
CA THR A 474 -40.72 -14.40 29.57
C THR A 474 -41.83 -13.80 30.44
N ASN A 475 -42.58 -12.84 29.90
CA ASN A 475 -43.71 -12.24 30.59
C ASN A 475 -45.02 -12.41 29.81
N ARG A 476 -46.14 -12.23 30.51
CA ARG A 476 -47.49 -12.35 29.97
C ARG A 476 -47.72 -11.53 28.70
N ASN A 477 -47.22 -10.30 28.66
CA ASN A 477 -47.36 -9.40 27.52
C ASN A 477 -46.63 -9.93 26.28
N SER A 478 -45.40 -10.43 26.47
CA SER A 478 -44.59 -11.05 25.43
C SER A 478 -45.24 -12.32 24.88
N VAL A 479 -45.77 -13.18 25.77
CA VAL A 479 -46.52 -14.39 25.38
C VAL A 479 -47.76 -14.02 24.56
N ASN A 480 -48.58 -13.07 25.05
CA ASN A 480 -49.77 -12.61 24.33
C ASN A 480 -49.42 -12.02 22.96
N SER A 481 -48.37 -11.19 22.86
CA SER A 481 -47.90 -10.63 21.59
C SER A 481 -47.41 -11.73 20.63
N ASN A 482 -46.70 -12.73 21.12
CA ASN A 482 -46.25 -13.86 20.31
C ASN A 482 -47.41 -14.69 19.77
N ILE A 483 -48.49 -14.84 20.54
CA ILE A 483 -49.73 -15.52 20.15
C ILE A 483 -50.51 -14.70 19.12
N LEU A 484 -50.61 -13.39 19.31
CA LEU A 484 -51.36 -12.49 18.42
C LEU A 484 -50.70 -12.30 17.05
N LEU A 485 -49.36 -12.24 17.04
CA LEU A 485 -48.56 -12.07 15.83
C LEU A 485 -48.22 -13.42 15.17
N ASP A 486 -48.84 -14.50 15.62
CA ASP A 486 -48.62 -15.83 15.05
C ASP A 486 -49.45 -16.04 13.79
N ASP A 487 -48.76 -16.54 12.76
CA ASP A 487 -49.26 -16.85 11.43
C ASP A 487 -49.07 -18.34 11.08
N LYS A 488 -48.46 -19.13 11.96
CA LYS A 488 -48.00 -20.50 11.67
C LYS A 488 -48.73 -21.58 12.45
N TYR A 489 -49.04 -21.35 13.72
CA TYR A 489 -49.54 -22.36 14.67
C TYR A 489 -51.02 -22.18 15.01
N ASN A 490 -51.71 -21.19 14.43
CA ASN A 490 -53.16 -20.99 14.50
C ASN A 490 -53.71 -21.01 15.94
N PHE A 491 -53.12 -20.20 16.82
CA PHE A 491 -53.61 -20.06 18.19
C PHE A 491 -55.02 -19.44 18.24
N VAL A 492 -55.94 -20.05 18.98
CA VAL A 492 -57.32 -19.57 19.21
C VAL A 492 -57.48 -19.04 20.63
N LYS A 493 -58.35 -18.04 20.80
CA LYS A 493 -58.68 -17.47 22.10
C LYS A 493 -60.11 -17.82 22.49
N PHE A 494 -60.30 -18.11 23.76
CA PHE A 494 -61.60 -18.36 24.37
C PHE A 494 -61.94 -17.27 25.37
N GLU A 495 -63.21 -17.18 25.74
CA GLU A 495 -63.66 -16.32 26.85
C GLU A 495 -62.85 -16.58 28.14
N GLY A 496 -62.70 -15.55 28.97
CA GLY A 496 -61.85 -15.60 30.17
C GLY A 496 -60.35 -15.45 29.90
N GLY A 497 -59.93 -15.23 28.64
CA GLY A 497 -58.53 -15.00 28.29
C GLY A 497 -57.69 -16.27 28.15
N LEU A 498 -58.35 -17.41 27.91
CA LEU A 498 -57.71 -18.70 27.68
C LEU A 498 -57.26 -18.84 26.21
N VAL A 499 -56.24 -19.66 25.98
CA VAL A 499 -55.61 -19.88 24.68
C VAL A 499 -55.54 -21.38 24.39
N GLY A 500 -55.89 -21.77 23.16
CA GLY A 500 -55.76 -23.13 22.65
C GLY A 500 -55.28 -23.18 21.21
N LEU A 501 -55.39 -24.35 20.58
CA LEU A 501 -55.03 -24.59 19.18
C LEU A 501 -56.28 -24.89 18.36
N GLU A 502 -56.41 -24.26 17.18
CA GLU A 502 -57.56 -24.48 16.28
C GLU A 502 -57.71 -25.95 15.86
N SER A 503 -56.60 -26.69 15.79
CA SER A 503 -56.55 -28.10 15.44
C SER A 503 -57.14 -29.04 16.49
N LYS A 504 -57.31 -28.59 17.75
CA LYS A 504 -57.80 -29.42 18.86
C LYS A 504 -59.29 -29.18 19.12
N LYS A 505 -60.01 -30.26 19.44
CA LYS A 505 -61.41 -30.19 19.86
C LYS A 505 -61.49 -30.00 21.37
N TYR A 506 -62.11 -28.91 21.79
CA TYR A 506 -62.34 -28.59 23.20
C TYR A 506 -63.82 -28.80 23.58
N ALA A 507 -64.09 -28.89 24.89
CA ALA A 507 -65.46 -29.00 25.40
C ALA A 507 -66.31 -27.78 25.00
N THR A 508 -67.60 -27.98 24.78
CA THR A 508 -68.55 -26.93 24.34
C THR A 508 -68.74 -25.79 25.34
N SER A 509 -68.25 -25.95 26.57
CA SER A 509 -68.18 -24.89 27.59
C SER A 509 -67.17 -23.80 27.26
N TYR A 510 -66.20 -24.06 26.38
CA TYR A 510 -65.22 -23.08 25.95
C TYR A 510 -65.73 -22.33 24.71
N ILE A 511 -66.17 -21.09 24.92
CA ILE A 511 -66.68 -20.23 23.85
C ILE A 511 -65.50 -19.55 23.16
N GLN A 512 -65.26 -19.90 21.89
CA GLN A 512 -64.22 -19.29 21.08
C GLN A 512 -64.61 -17.85 20.74
N ILE A 513 -63.70 -16.91 20.98
CA ILE A 513 -63.89 -15.51 20.61
C ILE A 513 -63.65 -15.41 19.10
N ASP A 514 -64.71 -15.11 18.35
CA ASP A 514 -64.60 -14.87 16.92
C ASP A 514 -63.80 -13.57 16.67
N ARG A 515 -62.62 -13.73 16.06
CA ARG A 515 -61.71 -12.63 15.70
C ARG A 515 -62.39 -11.61 14.78
N SER A 516 -63.48 -11.98 14.10
CA SER A 516 -64.23 -11.11 13.18
C SER A 516 -65.02 -9.97 13.85
N SER A 517 -65.34 -10.10 15.15
CA SER A 517 -66.28 -9.21 15.85
C SER A 517 -65.67 -7.96 16.50
N VAL A 518 -64.33 -7.83 16.51
CA VAL A 518 -63.67 -6.55 16.83
C VAL A 518 -63.34 -5.86 15.51
N SER A 519 -64.37 -5.36 14.84
CA SER A 519 -64.21 -4.41 13.72
C SER A 519 -63.39 -3.22 14.22
N ARG A 520 -62.13 -3.14 13.79
CA ARG A 520 -61.37 -1.89 13.92
C ARG A 520 -62.00 -0.93 12.94
N LYS A 521 -62.70 0.09 13.45
CA LYS A 521 -63.21 1.20 12.64
C LYS A 521 -62.10 1.67 11.69
N SER A 522 -62.43 1.81 10.42
CA SER A 522 -61.52 2.34 9.40
C SER A 522 -61.12 3.77 9.74
N PHE A 523 -60.09 4.30 9.07
CA PHE A 523 -59.73 5.71 9.20
C PHE A 523 -60.93 6.63 8.92
N ASP A 524 -61.71 6.32 7.87
CA ASP A 524 -62.85 7.12 7.43
C ASP A 524 -64.03 7.11 8.40
N GLU A 525 -64.25 6.00 9.10
CA GLU A 525 -65.23 5.94 10.18
C GLU A 525 -64.73 6.66 11.43
N ARG A 526 -63.43 6.54 11.73
CA ARG A 526 -62.86 7.08 12.96
C ARG A 526 -62.65 8.58 12.92
N ILE A 527 -62.36 9.15 11.75
CA ILE A 527 -62.32 10.61 11.56
C ILE A 527 -63.69 11.24 11.79
N VAL A 528 -64.79 10.56 11.41
CA VAL A 528 -66.15 11.04 11.68
C VAL A 528 -66.41 11.10 13.19
N ASP A 529 -66.13 10.02 13.92
CA ASP A 529 -66.26 10.01 15.39
C ASP A 529 -65.42 11.12 16.04
N TYR A 530 -64.22 11.35 15.52
CA TYR A 530 -63.28 12.34 16.04
C TYR A 530 -63.78 13.77 15.81
N LEU A 531 -64.32 14.08 14.63
CA LEU A 531 -64.87 15.40 14.32
C LEU A 531 -66.18 15.66 15.06
N ASP A 532 -67.06 14.67 15.15
CA ASP A 532 -68.31 14.74 15.93
C ASP A 532 -68.04 15.04 17.41
N TYR A 533 -66.98 14.41 17.96
CA TYR A 533 -66.53 14.71 19.31
C TYR A 533 -66.11 16.17 19.47
N ILE A 534 -65.30 16.72 18.53
CA ILE A 534 -64.84 18.11 18.60
C ILE A 534 -66.02 19.07 18.48
N ASP A 535 -66.95 18.81 17.57
CA ASP A 535 -68.12 19.66 17.34
C ASP A 535 -69.07 19.64 18.55
N THR A 536 -69.16 18.51 19.25
CA THR A 536 -69.99 18.36 20.46
C THR A 536 -69.35 18.94 21.71
N ASN A 537 -68.04 18.71 21.92
CA ASN A 537 -67.35 19.05 23.17
C ASN A 537 -66.56 20.37 23.09
N HIS A 538 -66.44 20.95 21.90
CA HIS A 538 -65.71 22.19 21.63
C HIS A 538 -64.22 22.15 22.06
N HIS A 539 -63.63 20.95 22.07
CA HIS A 539 -62.20 20.73 22.23
C HIS A 539 -61.77 19.40 21.60
N ILE A 540 -60.46 19.25 21.34
CA ILE A 540 -59.90 17.97 20.90
C ILE A 540 -59.90 16.94 22.06
N PRO A 541 -60.04 15.63 21.79
CA PRO A 541 -59.97 14.60 22.82
C PRO A 541 -58.65 14.65 23.61
N PHE A 542 -58.72 14.66 24.94
CA PHE A 542 -57.58 14.63 25.84
C PHE A 542 -57.23 13.21 26.31
N ALA A 543 -56.06 13.08 26.94
CA ALA A 543 -55.74 11.87 27.68
C ALA A 543 -56.54 11.89 29.00
N SER A 544 -57.75 11.33 28.97
CA SER A 544 -58.67 11.29 30.11
C SER A 544 -58.87 9.86 30.62
N SER A 545 -59.58 9.74 31.75
CA SER A 545 -60.03 8.44 32.30
C SER A 545 -61.29 7.90 31.61
N ASP A 546 -61.90 8.68 30.71
CA ASP A 546 -63.02 8.24 29.91
C ASP A 546 -62.51 7.42 28.71
N ASP A 547 -62.97 6.18 28.59
CA ASP A 547 -62.47 5.23 27.60
C ASP A 547 -62.74 5.70 26.16
N ALA A 548 -63.83 6.44 25.93
CA ALA A 548 -64.19 6.92 24.59
C ALA A 548 -63.28 8.06 24.14
N GLU A 549 -63.11 9.10 24.96
CA GLU A 549 -62.20 10.22 24.69
C GLU A 549 -60.74 9.75 24.60
N ALA A 550 -60.29 8.92 25.55
CA ALA A 550 -58.93 8.38 25.57
C ALA A 550 -58.63 7.50 24.34
N SER A 551 -59.64 6.82 23.79
CA SER A 551 -59.51 6.05 22.56
C SER A 551 -59.33 6.96 21.33
N LEU A 552 -60.11 8.05 21.23
CA LEU A 552 -59.98 9.02 20.15
C LEU A 552 -58.65 9.80 20.22
N ASN A 553 -58.20 10.16 21.41
CA ASN A 553 -56.90 10.80 21.64
C ASN A 553 -55.74 9.90 21.16
N ARG A 554 -55.77 8.60 21.52
CA ARG A 554 -54.76 7.62 21.09
C ARG A 554 -54.74 7.45 19.58
N TRP A 555 -55.91 7.34 18.96
CA TRP A 555 -56.02 7.24 17.51
C TRP A 555 -55.38 8.45 16.83
N TYR A 556 -55.78 9.66 17.22
CA TYR A 556 -55.24 10.91 16.66
C TYR A 556 -53.70 11.02 16.81
N ASN A 557 -53.18 10.69 17.99
CA ASN A 557 -51.73 10.72 18.23
C ASN A 557 -50.95 9.70 17.39
N ASN A 558 -51.54 8.53 17.13
CA ASN A 558 -50.91 7.50 16.30
C ASN A 558 -50.92 7.89 14.82
N VAL A 559 -51.94 8.63 14.36
CA VAL A 559 -51.96 9.25 13.02
C VAL A 559 -50.83 10.26 12.89
N LEU A 560 -50.68 11.19 13.84
CA LEU A 560 -49.62 12.22 13.81
C LEU A 560 -48.21 11.66 13.88
N LYS A 561 -47.99 10.60 14.67
CA LYS A 561 -46.66 9.97 14.83
C LYS A 561 -46.29 9.03 13.69
N GLY A 562 -47.15 8.87 12.68
CA GLY A 562 -46.94 7.94 11.56
C GLY A 562 -46.94 6.47 11.98
N VAL A 563 -47.56 6.16 13.12
CA VAL A 563 -47.67 4.77 13.63
C VAL A 563 -48.81 4.02 12.93
N LEU A 564 -49.85 4.75 12.52
CA LEU A 564 -50.91 4.22 11.68
C LEU A 564 -50.58 4.46 10.20
N ASP A 565 -50.77 3.43 9.39
CA ASP A 565 -50.63 3.49 7.94
C ASP A 565 -51.82 4.23 7.33
N VAL A 566 -51.64 5.54 7.09
CA VAL A 566 -52.65 6.44 6.54
C VAL A 566 -52.12 7.07 5.27
N THR A 567 -53.00 7.23 4.27
CA THR A 567 -52.63 7.86 3.00
C THR A 567 -52.40 9.38 3.17
N GLU A 568 -51.63 9.98 2.28
CA GLU A 568 -51.44 11.44 2.27
C GLU A 568 -52.76 12.20 2.04
N GLU A 569 -53.70 11.62 1.28
CA GLU A 569 -55.04 12.19 1.08
C GLU A 569 -55.85 12.23 2.40
N GLN A 570 -55.76 11.18 3.21
CA GLN A 570 -56.40 11.08 4.51
C GLN A 570 -55.81 12.06 5.53
N LYS A 571 -54.48 12.26 5.53
CA LYS A 571 -53.84 13.30 6.35
C LYS A 571 -54.28 14.69 5.93
N ASN A 572 -54.26 15.00 4.63
CA ASN A 572 -54.72 16.28 4.10
C ASN A 572 -56.19 16.56 4.46
N ARG A 573 -57.04 15.53 4.42
CA ARG A 573 -58.44 15.62 4.87
C ARG A 573 -58.54 15.98 6.35
N LEU A 574 -57.78 15.30 7.22
CA LEU A 574 -57.77 15.59 8.65
C LEU A 574 -57.27 17.01 8.94
N GLU A 575 -56.18 17.43 8.31
CA GLU A 575 -55.64 18.79 8.46
C GLU A 575 -56.64 19.85 8.00
N THR A 576 -57.28 19.64 6.85
CA THR A 576 -58.30 20.56 6.31
C THR A 576 -59.50 20.69 7.27
N GLU A 577 -59.98 19.58 7.83
CA GLU A 577 -61.09 19.59 8.79
C GLU A 577 -60.72 20.21 10.15
N LEU A 578 -59.46 20.05 10.57
CA LEU A 578 -58.91 20.69 11.76
C LEU A 578 -58.74 22.20 11.59
N SER A 579 -58.27 22.67 10.43
CA SER A 579 -58.16 24.11 10.14
C SER A 579 -59.52 24.83 10.21
N LYS A 580 -60.62 24.16 9.82
CA LYS A 580 -61.98 24.71 9.99
C LYS A 580 -62.40 24.88 11.46
N ARG A 581 -61.73 24.18 12.37
CA ARG A 581 -62.03 24.10 13.81
C ARG A 581 -60.88 24.60 14.67
N GLU A 582 -60.03 25.47 14.12
CA GLU A 582 -58.80 25.93 14.76
C GLU A 582 -59.04 26.47 16.18
N GLU A 583 -60.20 27.10 16.42
CA GLU A 583 -60.59 27.60 17.74
C GLU A 583 -60.63 26.50 18.81
N TYR A 584 -61.12 25.29 18.49
CA TYR A 584 -61.25 24.15 19.40
C TYR A 584 -59.94 23.35 19.57
N ILE A 585 -58.94 23.58 18.73
CA ILE A 585 -57.64 22.91 18.82
C ILE A 585 -56.80 23.55 19.93
N MET A 586 -56.87 23.00 21.13
CA MET A 586 -56.13 23.52 22.27
C MET A 586 -55.70 22.40 23.21
N THR A 587 -54.70 22.66 24.04
CA THR A 587 -54.30 21.72 25.09
C THR A 587 -55.34 21.68 26.23
N SER A 588 -55.37 20.58 27.00
CA SER A 588 -56.25 20.48 28.18
C SER A 588 -56.04 21.60 29.19
N SER A 589 -54.79 22.07 29.31
CA SER A 589 -54.43 23.22 30.15
C SER A 589 -54.98 24.55 29.61
N GLU A 590 -55.04 24.74 28.30
CA GLU A 590 -55.65 25.91 27.67
C GLU A 590 -57.16 25.89 27.80
N PHE A 591 -57.79 24.75 27.52
CA PHE A 591 -59.22 24.57 27.69
C PHE A 591 -59.66 24.85 29.13
N SER A 592 -59.02 24.19 30.11
CA SER A 592 -59.33 24.41 31.53
C SER A 592 -59.14 25.86 31.97
N PHE A 593 -58.13 26.56 31.43
CA PHE A 593 -57.92 27.98 31.74
C PHE A 593 -59.03 28.87 31.16
N ILE A 594 -59.44 28.62 29.91
CA ILE A 594 -60.51 29.36 29.25
C ILE A 594 -61.85 29.13 29.95
N GLU A 595 -62.15 27.88 30.34
CA GLU A 595 -63.34 27.56 31.13
C GLU A 595 -63.32 28.28 32.48
N LYS A 596 -62.17 28.35 33.16
CA LYS A 596 -62.05 29.13 34.40
C LYS A 596 -62.23 30.64 34.20
N CYS A 597 -61.82 31.18 33.05
CA CYS A 597 -62.16 32.56 32.68
C CYS A 597 -63.67 32.74 32.52
N LYS A 598 -64.36 31.79 31.85
CA LYS A 598 -65.82 31.82 31.70
C LYS A 598 -66.55 31.70 33.04
N ASP A 599 -66.13 30.78 33.89
CA ASP A 599 -66.65 30.60 35.26
C ASP A 599 -66.57 31.92 36.04
N LEU A 600 -65.44 32.62 35.95
CA LEU A 600 -65.25 33.89 36.64
C LEU A 600 -66.13 35.01 36.05
N LYS A 601 -66.24 35.11 34.73
CA LYS A 601 -67.16 36.05 34.08
C LYS A 601 -68.60 35.80 34.52
N TYR A 602 -69.02 34.53 34.54
CA TYR A 602 -70.35 34.14 34.98
C TYR A 602 -70.58 34.48 36.46
N PHE A 603 -69.63 34.17 37.34
CA PHE A 603 -69.69 34.52 38.75
C PHE A 603 -69.88 36.03 38.94
N VAL A 604 -69.06 36.85 38.28
CA VAL A 604 -69.13 38.32 38.40
C VAL A 604 -70.43 38.86 37.81
N SER A 605 -70.88 38.34 36.67
CA SER A 605 -72.16 38.76 36.06
C SER A 605 -73.39 38.44 36.91
N SER A 606 -73.32 37.38 37.72
CA SER A 606 -74.45 36.91 38.53
C SER A 606 -74.45 37.45 39.96
N LYS A 607 -73.27 37.67 40.54
CA LYS A 607 -73.09 38.12 41.93
C LYS A 607 -72.71 39.59 42.05
N TYR A 608 -72.27 40.23 40.96
CA TYR A 608 -71.77 41.62 40.93
C TYR A 608 -70.60 41.89 41.90
N GLU A 609 -69.85 40.84 42.28
CA GLU A 609 -68.66 40.92 43.13
C GLU A 609 -67.57 39.96 42.63
N LEU A 610 -66.31 40.21 43.01
CA LEU A 610 -65.22 39.26 42.78
C LEU A 610 -65.31 38.09 43.78
N PRO A 611 -64.94 36.86 43.37
CA PRO A 611 -64.97 35.72 44.28
C PRO A 611 -64.02 35.95 45.46
N THR A 612 -64.39 35.44 46.62
CA THR A 612 -63.58 35.45 47.84
C THR A 612 -63.39 34.01 48.34
N ASN A 613 -62.47 33.81 49.29
CA ASN A 613 -62.32 32.51 49.96
C ASN A 613 -63.62 31.97 50.58
N LYS A 614 -64.63 32.80 50.84
CA LYS A 614 -65.93 32.38 51.39
C LYS A 614 -66.99 32.13 50.32
N THR A 615 -66.91 32.83 49.18
CA THR A 615 -67.97 32.80 48.15
C THR A 615 -67.66 31.82 47.02
N ASP A 616 -66.40 31.72 46.59
CA ASP A 616 -65.88 30.61 45.78
C ASP A 616 -64.36 30.52 45.96
N ALA A 617 -63.93 29.62 46.85
CA ALA A 617 -62.53 29.46 47.19
C ALA A 617 -61.68 28.98 46.02
N LEU A 618 -62.24 28.21 45.08
CA LEU A 618 -61.48 27.67 43.94
C LEU A 618 -61.23 28.76 42.90
N LEU A 619 -62.26 29.51 42.52
CA LEU A 619 -62.12 30.64 41.59
C LEU A 619 -61.28 31.77 42.17
N TYR A 620 -61.46 32.10 43.46
CA TYR A 620 -60.63 33.09 44.14
C TYR A 620 -59.15 32.70 44.12
N ASN A 621 -58.83 31.46 44.52
CA ASN A 621 -57.43 31.00 44.56
C ASN A 621 -56.81 30.93 43.16
N TRP A 622 -57.57 30.50 42.15
CA TRP A 622 -57.11 30.49 40.76
C TRP A 622 -56.85 31.91 40.24
N PHE A 623 -57.79 32.84 40.41
CA PHE A 623 -57.67 34.21 39.93
C PHE A 623 -56.55 34.98 40.66
N SER A 624 -56.43 34.81 41.98
CA SER A 624 -55.36 35.40 42.79
C SER A 624 -53.98 34.93 42.37
N LYS A 625 -53.82 33.64 42.01
CA LYS A 625 -52.55 33.09 41.52
C LYS A 625 -52.15 33.64 40.16
N ILE A 626 -53.13 33.86 39.27
CA ILE A 626 -52.86 34.39 37.92
C ILE A 626 -52.45 35.86 37.99
N ARG A 627 -53.10 36.66 38.86
CA ARG A 627 -52.75 38.09 39.06
C ARG A 627 -51.35 38.33 39.62
N LYS A 628 -50.76 37.36 40.34
CA LYS A 628 -49.50 37.54 41.08
C LYS A 628 -48.23 37.09 40.33
N LYS A 629 -48.34 36.53 39.12
CA LYS A 629 -47.20 35.94 38.40
C LYS A 629 -47.13 36.41 36.95
N SER A 630 -45.93 36.81 36.51
CA SER A 630 -45.61 37.05 35.09
C SER A 630 -45.45 35.72 34.33
N PHE A 631 -46.56 35.03 34.08
CA PHE A 631 -46.55 33.84 33.23
C PHE A 631 -46.51 34.24 31.75
N LYS A 632 -45.67 33.55 30.95
CA LYS A 632 -45.84 33.54 29.49
C LYS A 632 -47.09 32.72 29.17
N LEU A 633 -48.21 33.39 28.95
CA LEU A 633 -49.45 32.77 28.48
C LEU A 633 -49.28 32.37 27.01
N THR A 634 -49.92 31.28 26.59
CA THR A 634 -50.06 30.97 25.17
C THR A 634 -50.99 32.01 24.53
N PRO A 635 -50.91 32.26 23.21
CA PRO A 635 -51.75 33.27 22.55
C PRO A 635 -53.26 33.11 22.85
N LYS A 636 -53.75 31.87 22.96
CA LYS A 636 -55.15 31.56 23.31
C LYS A 636 -55.50 31.93 24.76
N LYS A 637 -54.65 31.57 25.72
CA LYS A 637 -54.84 31.95 27.13
C LYS A 637 -54.72 33.47 27.32
N GLU A 638 -53.81 34.11 26.61
CA GLU A 638 -53.62 35.55 26.66
C GLU A 638 -54.85 36.30 26.12
N LYS A 639 -55.39 35.86 24.98
CA LYS A 639 -56.65 36.39 24.43
C LYS A 639 -57.80 36.24 25.43
N ALA A 640 -58.01 35.03 25.96
CA ALA A 640 -59.08 34.78 26.93
C ALA A 640 -58.91 35.58 28.24
N TYR A 641 -57.66 35.77 28.69
CA TYR A 641 -57.36 36.58 29.86
C TYR A 641 -57.59 38.07 29.61
N LYS A 642 -57.15 38.62 28.47
CA LYS A 642 -57.45 40.01 28.06
C LYS A 642 -58.96 40.24 27.97
N ASP A 643 -59.70 39.30 27.37
CA ASP A 643 -61.15 39.34 27.29
C ASP A 643 -61.82 39.27 28.67
N LEU A 644 -61.21 38.58 29.64
CA LEU A 644 -61.65 38.55 31.04
C LEU A 644 -61.38 39.88 31.74
N ILE A 645 -60.18 40.43 31.64
CA ILE A 645 -59.82 41.70 32.28
C ILE A 645 -60.67 42.85 31.74
N GLN A 646 -60.87 42.90 30.42
CA GLN A 646 -61.77 43.89 29.80
C GLN A 646 -63.21 43.73 30.31
N PHE A 647 -63.71 42.49 30.42
CA PHE A 647 -65.03 42.21 30.99
C PHE A 647 -65.14 42.69 32.44
N LEU A 648 -64.13 42.41 33.28
CA LEU A 648 -64.11 42.84 34.68
C LEU A 648 -64.06 44.38 34.80
N SER A 649 -63.31 45.05 33.94
CA SER A 649 -63.26 46.51 33.89
C SER A 649 -64.62 47.13 33.55
N ASN A 650 -65.38 46.52 32.63
CA ASN A 650 -66.75 46.95 32.33
C ASN A 650 -67.71 46.81 33.53
N TYR A 651 -67.40 45.95 34.49
CA TYR A 651 -68.14 45.78 35.76
C TYR A 651 -67.56 46.63 36.90
N GLY A 652 -66.62 47.55 36.62
CA GLY A 652 -66.01 48.44 37.60
C GLY A 652 -64.82 47.86 38.36
N PHE A 653 -64.35 46.65 38.01
CA PHE A 653 -63.18 46.03 38.62
C PHE A 653 -61.93 46.30 37.78
N TYR A 654 -61.14 47.30 38.18
CA TYR A 654 -59.86 47.61 37.55
C TYR A 654 -58.76 46.74 38.16
N ILE A 655 -58.18 45.88 37.33
CA ILE A 655 -57.11 44.96 37.71
C ILE A 655 -55.81 45.48 37.09
N GLU A 656 -54.88 45.93 37.92
CA GLU A 656 -53.53 46.28 37.46
C GLU A 656 -52.82 45.01 36.96
N ASN A 657 -52.19 45.11 35.78
CA ASN A 657 -51.44 44.02 35.12
C ASN A 657 -50.14 43.67 35.84
#